data_AF-A0A291HLE5-F1
#
_entry.id   AF-A0A291HLE5-F1
#
_cell.length_a   1.000
_cell.length_b   1.000
_cell.length_c   1.000
_cell.angle_alpha   90.00
_cell.angle_beta   90.00
_cell.angle_gamma   90.00
#
_symmetry.space_group_name_H-M   'P 1'
#
loop_
_entity.id
_entity.type
_entity.pdbx_description
1 polymer ?
#
loop_
_entity_poly.entity_id
_entity_poly.type
_entity_poly.pdbx_seq_one_letter_code
_entity_poly.pdbx_strand_id
1 'polypeptide(L)'
;MKYWSLLLLLCPLLAPAAPVLVAEVDKGQDELVIPYRMYRLDNGLTLILNQDDSDPLVHVEMTYHVGSAREEPDQTGFAHFFEHMMFQGSKHVGDQEHFRLINEAGGTMNGTTNQDRTNYFQTVPANHLEKVLWLEADRMGFLLEAVSQRKFEIQRDTVKNERAQRVDNQPYGLVGERMGELLYPRDHPYSWQPIGYVEDLDRVDVNDLKAFFLRWYGPNNATLVISGDFDVDQTLAWVDQYFGPIPAGPAVARAEPRPARLEQSRHQTLEDPRIRLPMLYVSYPTVYLGHEQEAALDVLANVLGGGKSSLLYQQLVESGKAVGAGASHYCAELACTFSIWAYANPSRDGSLAGLQQEIDRIIAAIHERGIDADDVDKAVTQLRAELILGLDSSQGKARQLALGQVLKDDPLYVINAWRQLAATTPADVRAVYGQYLQDKPKASLSVVPRGKTEWQAAEPDYRTPERQLPERDHIDELPLREVVDSFDRSRMPEAGAPVQVRVPPLWRHTLDNNIQLLGTLNDEIPVVSVILSLPGGQRAEVEGEEGLAALTAAMMNQGTARLTNGEFSEALERLGASVNVRSGFYTNLVEVTSLTENLAQTLALVEELLFSPGLREQDFELVKARMLEGMAQSRHQPSWLAQHGFRKLMYGDTRMGQPDDGRPETVARLTLAQVKDFYERFYNPANGHVIVAGDLAPEQAREAFAFLGRWQGEAAELPPVRVASQPARGGIYVVDVPGAVQSALRIGRRALPLDATGPFFHANLMNFNLGGNFNSRINQNLREDKGFTYGANSFFTGNRDAGVFVVATDVRGDVTASAIENILAEFARFKAEGPNPAELSYLRSSYSQQDALAYETLSQKAGFLLQLAMMELSPDYLSEQQRIVAAIDGVRLTEVAGQWLKPDDMVIVVVGDKAKLEKSLAQLNLPVQDLTID
;
A
#
# COMPACT_ATOMS: atom_id res chain seq x y z
N MET A 1 41.85 18.26 66.49
CA MET A 1 40.41 18.38 66.76
C MET A 1 39.80 19.32 65.72
N LYS A 2 38.96 18.75 64.86
CA LYS A 2 37.86 19.31 64.04
C LYS A 2 37.86 20.82 63.72
N TYR A 3 38.13 21.15 62.45
CA TYR A 3 37.41 22.21 61.73
C TYR A 3 36.86 21.60 60.45
N TRP A 4 35.57 21.29 60.46
CA TRP A 4 34.78 20.88 59.31
C TRP A 4 33.54 21.77 59.27
N SER A 5 33.14 22.11 58.05
CA SER A 5 31.78 22.49 57.64
C SER A 5 31.35 23.95 57.83
N LEU A 6 31.38 24.72 56.74
CA LEU A 6 30.17 25.11 56.01
C LEU A 6 30.56 25.78 54.67
N LEU A 7 30.81 24.98 53.64
CA LEU A 7 30.61 25.42 52.26
C LEU A 7 29.23 24.89 51.87
N LEU A 8 28.25 25.78 51.81
CA LEU A 8 26.95 25.53 51.18
C LEU A 8 27.21 25.30 49.69
N LEU A 9 27.17 24.04 49.27
CA LEU A 9 27.03 23.65 47.87
C LEU A 9 25.71 24.22 47.33
N LEU A 10 25.80 25.25 46.50
CA LEU A 10 24.86 25.46 45.40
C LEU A 10 25.16 24.39 44.35
N CYS A 11 24.63 23.18 44.55
CA CYS A 11 24.40 22.28 43.41
C CYS A 11 23.27 22.91 42.59
N PRO A 12 23.48 23.29 41.32
CA PRO A 12 22.34 23.45 40.45
C PRO A 12 21.73 22.05 40.33
N LEU A 13 20.48 21.91 40.77
CA LEU A 13 19.60 20.87 40.25
C LEU A 13 19.54 21.14 38.74
N LEU A 14 20.36 20.43 37.97
CA LEU A 14 20.20 20.32 36.52
C LEU A 14 18.88 19.58 36.32
N ALA A 15 17.77 20.32 36.29
CA ALA A 15 16.58 19.82 35.62
C ALA A 15 16.97 19.60 34.15
N PRO A 16 16.63 18.46 33.52
CA PRO A 16 16.75 18.33 32.07
C PRO A 16 16.04 19.52 31.41
N ALA A 17 16.73 20.20 30.49
CA ALA A 17 16.17 21.38 29.86
C ALA A 17 15.11 20.96 28.83
N ALA A 18 13.98 21.67 28.83
CA ALA A 18 12.88 21.45 27.90
C ALA A 18 13.34 21.50 26.42
N PRO A 19 12.60 20.88 25.48
CA PRO A 19 12.94 20.89 24.06
C PRO A 19 13.23 22.30 23.54
N VAL A 20 14.40 22.47 22.90
CA VAL A 20 14.85 23.77 22.39
C VAL A 20 14.46 23.91 20.93
N LEU A 21 13.72 24.98 20.58
CA LEU A 21 13.40 25.30 19.19
C LEU A 21 14.69 25.63 18.42
N VAL A 22 14.93 24.93 17.31
CA VAL A 22 16.12 25.09 16.47
C VAL A 22 15.82 25.60 15.06
N ALA A 23 14.60 25.37 14.55
CA ALA A 23 14.14 25.94 13.28
C ALA A 23 12.61 26.07 13.24
N GLU A 24 12.11 27.05 12.50
CA GLU A 24 10.68 27.26 12.22
C GLU A 24 10.54 27.67 10.75
N VAL A 25 9.60 27.03 10.05
CA VAL A 25 9.23 27.33 8.67
C VAL A 25 7.73 27.54 8.60
N ASP A 26 7.32 28.72 8.15
CA ASP A 26 5.91 29.09 7.96
C ASP A 26 5.43 28.80 6.53
N LYS A 27 4.11 28.70 6.35
CA LYS A 27 3.48 28.61 5.03
C LYS A 27 3.68 29.95 4.29
N GLY A 28 4.48 29.93 3.21
CA GLY A 28 4.63 31.06 2.31
C GLY A 28 3.40 31.27 1.42
N GLN A 29 3.26 32.45 0.78
CA GLN A 29 2.09 32.76 -0.06
C GLN A 29 2.09 32.04 -1.42
N ASP A 30 3.26 31.62 -1.94
CA ASP A 30 3.38 31.08 -3.32
C ASP A 30 4.35 29.86 -3.46
N GLU A 31 4.81 29.25 -2.35
CA GLU A 31 5.76 28.11 -2.42
C GLU A 31 5.14 26.81 -1.88
N LEU A 32 5.36 25.71 -2.61
CA LEU A 32 5.14 24.34 -2.12
C LEU A 32 6.04 24.14 -0.90
N VAL A 33 5.47 24.16 0.30
CA VAL A 33 6.20 24.02 1.56
C VAL A 33 5.35 23.28 2.58
N ILE A 34 6.00 22.45 3.41
CA ILE A 34 5.39 21.87 4.60
C ILE A 34 5.79 22.75 5.78
N PRO A 35 4.89 23.51 6.41
CA PRO A 35 5.24 24.31 7.57
C PRO A 35 5.61 23.43 8.76
N TYR A 36 6.67 23.74 9.48
CA TYR A 36 7.08 22.94 10.64
C TYR A 36 7.86 23.75 11.68
N ARG A 37 7.89 23.22 12.90
CA ARG A 37 8.80 23.64 13.97
C ARG A 37 9.68 22.47 14.36
N MET A 38 10.99 22.65 14.31
CA MET A 38 11.97 21.66 14.70
C MET A 38 12.55 22.01 16.06
N TYR A 39 12.55 21.05 16.96
CA TYR A 39 13.12 21.12 18.29
C TYR A 39 14.20 20.07 18.48
N ARG A 40 15.09 20.31 19.43
CA ARG A 40 16.10 19.35 19.87
C ARG A 40 16.06 19.18 21.39
N LEU A 41 16.06 17.93 21.82
CA LEU A 41 16.17 17.58 23.25
C LEU A 41 17.65 17.42 23.64
N ASP A 42 17.94 17.57 24.94
CA ASP A 42 19.29 17.41 25.51
C ASP A 42 19.91 16.02 25.23
N ASN A 43 19.08 14.98 25.14
CA ASN A 43 19.51 13.61 24.82
C ASN A 43 19.76 13.37 23.31
N GLY A 44 19.57 14.40 22.48
CA GLY A 44 19.83 14.37 21.05
C GLY A 44 18.63 14.03 20.17
N LEU A 45 17.44 13.75 20.72
CA LEU A 45 16.23 13.53 19.92
C LEU A 45 15.91 14.78 19.08
N THR A 46 15.68 14.56 17.79
CA THR A 46 15.13 15.58 16.91
C THR A 46 13.62 15.43 16.87
N LEU A 47 12.89 16.50 17.20
CA LEU A 47 11.43 16.56 17.14
C LEU A 47 11.02 17.54 16.04
N ILE A 48 10.14 17.13 15.14
CA ILE A 48 9.55 17.98 14.11
C ILE A 48 8.03 17.99 14.28
N LEU A 49 7.47 19.18 14.44
CA LEU A 49 6.03 19.40 14.61
C LEU A 49 5.48 20.09 13.36
N ASN A 50 4.55 19.46 12.66
CA ASN A 50 3.74 20.03 11.58
C ASN A 50 2.27 20.09 12.03
N GLN A 51 1.87 21.21 12.61
CA GLN A 51 0.49 21.38 13.09
C GLN A 51 -0.45 21.62 11.90
N ASP A 52 -1.55 20.86 11.83
CA ASP A 52 -2.54 20.90 10.76
C ASP A 52 -3.94 20.51 11.31
N ASP A 53 -4.88 21.45 11.33
CA ASP A 53 -6.22 21.28 11.91
C ASP A 53 -7.30 20.88 10.89
N SER A 54 -6.89 20.49 9.67
CA SER A 54 -7.80 20.16 8.57
C SER A 54 -8.61 18.88 8.83
N ASP A 55 -7.99 17.91 9.50
CA ASP A 55 -8.60 16.63 9.88
C ASP A 55 -8.30 16.33 11.36
N PRO A 56 -9.25 15.74 12.13
CA PRO A 56 -9.10 15.51 13.58
C PRO A 56 -8.20 14.29 13.90
N LEU A 57 -7.09 14.19 13.20
CA LEU A 57 -6.14 13.10 13.20
C LEU A 57 -4.76 13.63 13.55
N VAL A 58 -3.93 12.74 14.07
CA VAL A 58 -2.50 12.98 14.23
C VAL A 58 -1.73 11.77 13.71
N HIS A 59 -0.72 12.05 12.91
CA HIS A 59 0.29 11.11 12.47
C HIS A 59 1.54 11.28 13.33
N VAL A 60 2.03 10.18 13.88
CA VAL A 60 3.30 10.11 14.63
C VAL A 60 4.23 9.19 13.86
N GLU A 61 5.41 9.67 13.51
CA GLU A 61 6.44 8.89 12.83
C GLU A 61 7.76 8.95 13.61
N MET A 62 8.19 7.80 14.14
CA MET A 62 9.50 7.63 14.76
C MET A 62 10.43 6.95 13.77
N THR A 63 11.41 7.68 13.24
CA THR A 63 12.39 7.14 12.29
C THR A 63 13.78 7.10 12.90
N TYR A 64 14.40 5.92 12.88
CA TYR A 64 15.79 5.70 13.27
C TYR A 64 16.69 5.67 12.04
N HIS A 65 17.86 6.32 12.12
CA HIS A 65 18.88 6.27 11.05
C HIS A 65 19.69 4.97 11.12
N VAL A 66 18.99 3.86 10.95
CA VAL A 66 19.53 2.50 10.89
C VAL A 66 18.65 1.66 9.98
N GLY A 67 19.25 1.06 8.95
CA GLY A 67 18.61 0.05 8.11
C GLY A 67 19.58 -1.10 7.85
N SER A 68 19.32 -1.92 6.83
CA SER A 68 20.21 -3.06 6.52
C SER A 68 21.63 -2.66 6.16
N ALA A 69 21.85 -1.39 5.78
CA ALA A 69 23.17 -0.86 5.46
C ALA A 69 24.04 -0.52 6.67
N ARG A 70 23.48 -0.69 7.87
CA ARG A 70 24.21 -0.59 9.14
C ARG A 70 24.45 -1.96 9.77
N GLU A 71 24.11 -3.03 9.05
CA GLU A 71 24.43 -4.40 9.43
C GLU A 71 25.88 -4.73 9.11
N GLU A 72 26.45 -5.66 9.87
CA GLU A 72 27.77 -6.21 9.57
C GLU A 72 27.66 -7.34 8.54
N PRO A 73 28.69 -7.56 7.72
CA PRO A 73 28.77 -8.76 6.88
C PRO A 73 28.51 -10.03 7.71
N ASP A 74 27.69 -10.91 7.14
CA ASP A 74 27.25 -12.16 7.77
C ASP A 74 26.38 -11.98 9.04
N GLN A 75 25.81 -10.78 9.28
CA GLN A 75 24.65 -10.52 10.18
C GLN A 75 23.51 -9.87 9.40
N THR A 76 23.19 -10.41 8.23
CA THR A 76 22.19 -9.78 7.38
C THR A 76 20.77 -10.05 7.88
N GLY A 77 19.86 -9.10 7.61
CA GLY A 77 18.45 -9.21 7.99
C GLY A 77 18.14 -8.79 9.42
N PHE A 78 19.15 -8.29 10.14
CA PHE A 78 19.04 -7.87 11.52
C PHE A 78 18.17 -6.63 11.72
N ALA A 79 18.29 -5.62 10.85
CA ALA A 79 17.48 -4.42 10.95
C ALA A 79 15.98 -4.74 10.79
N HIS A 80 15.64 -5.57 9.79
CA HIS A 80 14.27 -6.03 9.58
C HIS A 80 13.80 -6.97 10.70
N PHE A 81 14.64 -7.90 11.15
CA PHE A 81 14.30 -8.74 12.29
C PHE A 81 14.06 -7.91 13.57
N PHE A 82 14.83 -6.84 13.75
CA PHE A 82 14.66 -5.91 14.85
C PHE A 82 13.32 -5.15 14.78
N GLU A 83 12.88 -4.80 13.57
CA GLU A 83 11.55 -4.23 13.33
C GLU A 83 10.44 -5.11 13.93
N HIS A 84 10.47 -6.42 13.67
CA HIS A 84 9.51 -7.38 14.23
C HIS A 84 9.59 -7.44 15.75
N MET A 85 10.80 -7.41 16.30
CA MET A 85 11.02 -7.47 17.74
C MET A 85 10.50 -6.23 18.48
N MET A 86 10.51 -5.06 17.83
CA MET A 86 9.92 -3.83 18.38
C MET A 86 8.39 -3.89 18.54
N PHE A 87 7.74 -4.93 18.03
CA PHE A 87 6.31 -5.21 18.26
C PHE A 87 6.04 -6.29 19.32
N GLN A 88 7.06 -6.94 19.88
CA GLN A 88 6.92 -8.00 20.89
C GLN A 88 6.80 -7.48 22.33
N GLY A 89 6.37 -6.23 22.49
CA GLY A 89 6.21 -5.56 23.78
C GLY A 89 7.51 -5.02 24.37
N SER A 90 7.34 -4.20 25.40
CA SER A 90 8.37 -3.56 26.23
C SER A 90 8.02 -3.78 27.70
N LYS A 91 8.79 -3.20 28.64
CA LYS A 91 8.56 -3.43 30.07
C LYS A 91 7.12 -3.14 30.52
N HIS A 92 6.52 -2.06 30.01
CA HIS A 92 5.20 -1.58 30.45
C HIS A 92 4.08 -1.88 29.45
N VAL A 93 4.42 -2.34 28.25
CA VAL A 93 3.48 -2.69 27.17
C VAL A 93 3.69 -4.16 26.85
N GLY A 94 2.69 -4.99 27.11
CA GLY A 94 2.74 -6.43 26.85
C GLY A 94 2.93 -6.77 25.37
N ASP A 95 3.16 -8.06 25.12
CA ASP A 95 3.35 -8.61 23.78
C ASP A 95 2.16 -8.23 22.88
N GLN A 96 2.46 -7.63 21.72
CA GLN A 96 1.46 -7.15 20.74
C GLN A 96 0.44 -6.13 21.27
N GLU A 97 0.57 -5.69 22.52
CA GLU A 97 -0.33 -4.73 23.13
C GLU A 97 -0.23 -3.37 22.44
N HIS A 98 0.91 -3.04 21.84
CA HIS A 98 1.07 -1.84 21.02
C HIS A 98 0.07 -1.82 19.84
N PHE A 99 0.02 -2.89 19.03
CA PHE A 99 -0.98 -3.03 17.96
C PHE A 99 -2.39 -2.96 18.50
N ARG A 100 -2.65 -3.64 19.62
CA ARG A 100 -3.95 -3.64 20.26
C ARG A 100 -4.40 -2.23 20.65
N LEU A 101 -3.56 -1.48 21.33
CA LEU A 101 -3.87 -0.16 21.85
C LEU A 101 -4.08 0.88 20.74
N ILE A 102 -3.34 0.80 19.63
CA ILE A 102 -3.54 1.70 18.48
C ILE A 102 -4.84 1.36 17.74
N ASN A 103 -5.11 0.07 17.49
CA ASN A 103 -6.38 -0.34 16.88
C ASN A 103 -7.58 0.01 17.79
N GLU A 104 -7.43 -0.12 19.12
CA GLU A 104 -8.41 0.32 20.14
C GLU A 104 -8.68 1.81 20.14
N ALA A 105 -7.69 2.59 19.74
CA ALA A 105 -7.81 4.03 19.47
C ALA A 105 -8.38 4.34 18.07
N GLY A 106 -8.93 3.34 17.36
CA GLY A 106 -9.41 3.51 15.98
C GLY A 106 -8.32 3.95 15.00
N GLY A 107 -7.06 3.80 15.38
CA GLY A 107 -5.90 4.19 14.58
C GLY A 107 -5.39 3.06 13.69
N THR A 108 -4.43 3.40 12.85
CA THR A 108 -3.62 2.45 12.08
C THR A 108 -2.16 2.61 12.46
N MET A 109 -1.38 1.55 12.31
CA MET A 109 0.06 1.61 12.53
C MET A 109 0.79 0.59 11.68
N ASN A 110 2.07 0.86 11.44
CA ASN A 110 2.97 -0.10 10.85
C ASN A 110 4.44 0.24 11.16
N GLY A 111 5.34 -0.62 10.72
CA GLY A 111 6.78 -0.35 10.64
C GLY A 111 7.29 -0.71 9.25
N THR A 112 8.39 -0.09 8.83
CA THR A 112 9.14 -0.55 7.66
C THR A 112 10.63 -0.40 7.85
N THR A 113 11.37 -1.32 7.24
CA THR A 113 12.84 -1.28 7.17
C THR A 113 13.28 -1.27 5.71
N ASN A 114 14.18 -0.35 5.38
CA ASN A 114 14.92 -0.36 4.12
C ASN A 114 16.43 -0.40 4.40
N GLN A 115 17.23 -0.08 3.40
CA GLN A 115 18.68 -0.08 3.52
C GLN A 115 19.19 0.96 4.52
N ASP A 116 18.60 2.15 4.59
CA ASP A 116 19.19 3.28 5.32
C ASP A 116 18.43 3.62 6.61
N ARG A 117 17.17 3.19 6.76
CA ARG A 117 16.32 3.52 7.92
C ARG A 117 15.36 2.39 8.30
N THR A 118 14.93 2.47 9.56
CA THR A 118 13.79 1.74 10.13
C THR A 118 12.86 2.77 10.76
N ASN A 119 11.59 2.77 10.40
CA ASN A 119 10.59 3.65 10.98
C ASN A 119 9.40 2.89 11.54
N TYR A 120 8.74 3.50 12.51
CA TYR A 120 7.47 3.08 13.07
C TYR A 120 6.54 4.27 13.04
N PHE A 121 5.31 4.05 12.59
CA PHE A 121 4.38 5.13 12.37
C PHE A 121 2.96 4.73 12.70
N GLN A 122 2.18 5.72 13.14
CA GLN A 122 0.81 5.58 13.56
C GLN A 122 0.01 6.77 13.08
N THR A 123 -1.19 6.53 12.56
CA THR A 123 -2.21 7.58 12.43
C THR A 123 -3.34 7.25 13.38
N VAL A 124 -3.62 8.15 14.32
CA VAL A 124 -4.68 8.01 15.33
C VAL A 124 -5.55 9.27 15.34
N PRO A 125 -6.77 9.20 15.89
CA PRO A 125 -7.50 10.41 16.26
C PRO A 125 -6.68 11.28 17.24
N ALA A 126 -6.75 12.59 17.06
CA ALA A 126 -5.93 13.58 17.79
C ALA A 126 -5.93 13.39 19.33
N ASN A 127 -7.07 12.98 19.90
CA ASN A 127 -7.22 12.78 21.34
C ASN A 127 -6.42 11.60 21.92
N HIS A 128 -5.72 10.81 21.10
CA HIS A 128 -4.84 9.73 21.54
C HIS A 128 -3.34 10.04 21.40
N LEU A 129 -2.94 11.27 21.04
CA LEU A 129 -1.54 11.62 20.84
C LEU A 129 -0.64 11.22 22.02
N GLU A 130 -1.02 11.58 23.26
CA GLU A 130 -0.24 11.26 24.47
C GLU A 130 0.03 9.75 24.60
N LYS A 131 -0.97 8.92 24.30
CA LYS A 131 -0.85 7.47 24.34
C LYS A 131 0.18 6.97 23.31
N VAL A 132 0.17 7.52 22.10
CA VAL A 132 1.15 7.15 21.06
C VAL A 132 2.56 7.57 21.48
N LEU A 133 2.72 8.76 22.05
CA LEU A 133 4.03 9.22 22.57
C LEU A 133 4.53 8.33 23.72
N TRP A 134 3.65 7.93 24.63
CA TRP A 134 3.96 6.97 25.69
C TRP A 134 4.40 5.61 25.12
N LEU A 135 3.66 5.08 24.15
CA LEU A 135 3.97 3.83 23.46
C LEU A 135 5.33 3.86 22.73
N GLU A 136 5.61 4.95 22.00
CA GLU A 136 6.88 5.15 21.29
C GLU A 136 8.07 5.27 22.23
N ALA A 137 7.91 6.05 23.31
CA ALA A 137 8.96 6.20 24.30
C ALA A 137 9.22 4.89 25.05
N ASP A 138 8.18 4.09 25.33
CA ASP A 138 8.34 2.82 26.04
C ASP A 138 9.12 1.80 25.21
N ARG A 139 8.82 1.68 23.90
CA ARG A 139 9.65 0.83 23.02
C ARG A 139 11.09 1.34 22.91
N MET A 140 11.31 2.66 22.92
CA MET A 140 12.67 3.21 22.80
C MET A 140 13.49 3.01 24.08
N GLY A 141 12.87 3.16 25.25
CA GLY A 141 13.56 3.11 26.55
C GLY A 141 13.63 1.72 27.18
N PHE A 142 12.60 0.89 26.97
CA PHE A 142 12.31 -0.27 27.83
C PHE A 142 12.08 -1.58 27.09
N LEU A 143 12.36 -1.65 25.78
CA LEU A 143 12.23 -2.88 24.99
C LEU A 143 13.04 -4.04 25.58
N LEU A 144 14.32 -3.81 25.90
CA LEU A 144 15.26 -4.88 26.24
C LEU A 144 14.87 -5.68 27.48
N GLU A 145 14.12 -5.09 28.40
CA GLU A 145 13.61 -5.76 29.60
C GLU A 145 12.54 -6.80 29.28
N ALA A 146 11.79 -6.61 28.18
CA ALA A 146 10.76 -7.54 27.72
C ALA A 146 11.29 -8.60 26.74
N VAL A 147 12.51 -8.44 26.22
CA VAL A 147 13.13 -9.37 25.26
C VAL A 147 13.62 -10.63 25.99
N SER A 148 13.04 -11.78 25.65
CA SER A 148 13.44 -13.10 26.13
C SER A 148 13.91 -14.00 24.99
N GLN A 149 14.69 -15.06 25.32
CA GLN A 149 15.10 -16.06 24.33
C GLN A 149 13.89 -16.65 23.58
N ARG A 150 12.80 -16.95 24.31
CA ARG A 150 11.59 -17.52 23.70
C ARG A 150 11.00 -16.60 22.63
N LYS A 151 10.88 -15.31 22.93
CA LYS A 151 10.34 -14.33 21.97
C LYS A 151 11.25 -14.18 20.75
N PHE A 152 12.56 -14.13 20.98
CA PHE A 152 13.57 -14.10 19.93
C PHE A 152 13.40 -15.29 18.97
N GLU A 153 13.30 -16.52 19.49
CA GLU A 153 13.14 -17.71 18.65
C GLU A 153 11.84 -17.69 17.83
N ILE A 154 10.72 -17.29 18.45
CA ILE A 154 9.42 -17.18 17.77
C ILE A 154 9.50 -16.19 16.60
N GLN A 155 10.11 -15.02 16.83
CA GLN A 155 10.23 -14.01 15.80
C GLN A 155 11.26 -14.40 14.73
N ARG A 156 12.34 -15.09 15.09
CA ARG A 156 13.29 -15.65 14.12
C ARG A 156 12.59 -16.60 13.14
N ASP A 157 11.79 -17.53 13.67
CA ASP A 157 11.01 -18.44 12.82
C ASP A 157 9.97 -17.69 11.98
N THR A 158 9.37 -16.63 12.53
CA THR A 158 8.41 -15.77 11.81
C THR A 158 9.06 -15.08 10.61
N VAL A 159 10.24 -14.46 10.78
CA VAL A 159 10.98 -13.81 9.70
C VAL A 159 11.46 -14.82 8.65
N LYS A 160 11.91 -16.01 9.06
CA LYS A 160 12.27 -17.08 8.12
C LYS A 160 11.08 -17.53 7.27
N ASN A 161 9.91 -17.69 7.90
CA ASN A 161 8.67 -18.00 7.18
C ASN A 161 8.24 -16.84 6.27
N GLU A 162 8.42 -15.59 6.70
CA GLU A 162 8.17 -14.42 5.86
C GLU A 162 9.07 -14.41 4.62
N ARG A 163 10.37 -14.65 4.76
CA ARG A 163 11.28 -14.78 3.62
C ARG A 163 10.81 -15.89 2.67
N ALA A 164 10.48 -17.06 3.22
CA ALA A 164 10.00 -18.17 2.41
C ALA A 164 8.74 -17.79 1.61
N GLN A 165 7.83 -17.02 2.21
CA GLN A 165 6.57 -16.60 1.58
C GLN A 165 6.73 -15.43 0.62
N ARG A 166 7.50 -14.39 0.97
CA ARG A 166 7.58 -13.11 0.23
C ARG A 166 8.73 -13.05 -0.77
N VAL A 167 9.73 -13.89 -0.62
CA VAL A 167 10.93 -13.90 -1.47
C VAL A 167 11.06 -15.25 -2.15
N ASP A 168 11.26 -16.32 -1.38
CA ASP A 168 11.66 -17.59 -1.97
C ASP A 168 10.52 -18.24 -2.76
N ASN A 169 9.25 -18.01 -2.38
CA ASN A 169 8.06 -18.57 -3.04
C ASN A 169 7.25 -17.57 -3.89
N GLN A 170 7.74 -16.36 -4.12
CA GLN A 170 7.10 -15.39 -5.03
C GLN A 170 7.71 -15.46 -6.43
N PRO A 171 6.91 -15.36 -7.50
CA PRO A 171 7.42 -15.09 -8.84
C PRO A 171 8.36 -13.87 -8.83
N TYR A 172 9.56 -14.02 -9.40
CA TYR A 172 10.61 -12.98 -9.45
C TYR A 172 11.14 -12.52 -8.07
N GLY A 173 10.80 -13.19 -6.97
CA GLY A 173 11.14 -12.71 -5.62
C GLY A 173 12.64 -12.56 -5.34
N LEU A 174 13.50 -13.33 -6.03
CA LEU A 174 14.96 -13.30 -5.87
C LEU A 174 15.67 -12.24 -6.76
N VAL A 175 14.94 -11.47 -7.57
CA VAL A 175 15.54 -10.47 -8.49
C VAL A 175 16.35 -9.43 -7.74
N GLY A 176 15.81 -8.86 -6.65
CA GLY A 176 16.50 -7.85 -5.85
C GLY A 176 17.80 -8.38 -5.23
N GLU A 177 17.76 -9.59 -4.63
CA GLU A 177 18.94 -10.24 -4.05
C GLU A 177 20.04 -10.47 -5.09
N ARG A 178 19.69 -11.09 -6.23
CA ARG A 178 20.66 -11.37 -7.29
C ARG A 178 21.21 -10.10 -7.94
N MET A 179 20.38 -9.07 -8.10
CA MET A 179 20.84 -7.79 -8.64
C MET A 179 21.80 -7.06 -7.68
N GLY A 180 21.54 -7.09 -6.37
CA GLY A 180 22.46 -6.58 -5.36
C GLY A 180 23.83 -7.26 -5.41
N GLU A 181 23.85 -8.60 -5.49
CA GLU A 181 25.07 -9.41 -5.61
C GLU A 181 25.86 -9.16 -6.91
N LEU A 182 25.16 -8.80 -8.00
CA LEU A 182 25.79 -8.46 -9.28
C LEU A 182 26.43 -7.07 -9.26
N LEU A 183 25.76 -6.10 -8.64
CA LEU A 183 26.18 -4.69 -8.64
C LEU A 183 27.29 -4.41 -7.63
N TYR A 184 27.16 -4.97 -6.42
CA TYR A 184 27.96 -4.57 -5.27
C TYR A 184 28.95 -5.67 -4.87
N PRO A 185 30.17 -5.31 -4.42
CA PRO A 185 31.05 -6.29 -3.80
C PRO A 185 30.45 -6.77 -2.48
N ARG A 186 30.86 -7.97 -2.01
CA ARG A 186 30.28 -8.62 -0.83
C ARG A 186 30.35 -7.80 0.47
N ASP A 187 31.36 -6.94 0.61
CA ASP A 187 31.56 -6.07 1.78
C ASP A 187 30.74 -4.77 1.72
N HIS A 188 30.00 -4.55 0.63
CA HIS A 188 29.16 -3.39 0.48
C HIS A 188 27.74 -3.68 1.00
N PRO A 189 27.17 -2.82 1.86
CA PRO A 189 25.89 -3.06 2.53
C PRO A 189 24.67 -3.26 1.62
N TYR A 190 24.73 -2.77 0.38
CA TYR A 190 23.66 -2.97 -0.61
C TYR A 190 23.81 -4.27 -1.42
N SER A 191 24.79 -5.12 -1.10
CA SER A 191 24.91 -6.44 -1.73
C SER A 191 23.94 -7.48 -1.16
N TRP A 192 23.23 -7.17 -0.07
CA TRP A 192 22.16 -7.98 0.49
C TRP A 192 20.87 -7.16 0.65
N GLN A 193 19.75 -7.88 0.73
CA GLN A 193 18.43 -7.27 0.92
C GLN A 193 18.09 -7.10 2.41
N PRO A 194 17.20 -6.17 2.79
CA PRO A 194 16.80 -5.99 4.19
C PRO A 194 16.26 -7.24 4.88
N ILE A 195 15.69 -8.19 4.14
CA ILE A 195 15.22 -9.48 4.68
C ILE A 195 16.36 -10.41 5.14
N GLY A 196 17.59 -10.17 4.66
CA GLY A 196 18.79 -10.96 4.98
C GLY A 196 18.76 -12.40 4.47
N TYR A 197 19.84 -13.14 4.76
CA TYR A 197 19.99 -14.56 4.45
C TYR A 197 19.59 -15.43 5.64
N VAL A 198 18.96 -16.58 5.38
CA VAL A 198 18.51 -17.51 6.44
C VAL A 198 19.68 -17.99 7.29
N GLU A 199 20.82 -18.25 6.67
CA GLU A 199 22.02 -18.73 7.36
C GLU A 199 22.57 -17.71 8.36
N ASP A 200 22.32 -16.41 8.16
CA ASP A 200 22.75 -15.38 9.12
C ASP A 200 21.81 -15.33 10.32
N LEU A 201 20.50 -15.43 10.07
CA LEU A 201 19.49 -15.49 11.14
C LEU A 201 19.68 -16.71 12.04
N ASP A 202 20.11 -17.85 11.48
CA ASP A 202 20.35 -19.09 12.24
C ASP A 202 21.57 -19.01 13.18
N ARG A 203 22.47 -18.05 12.93
CA ARG A 203 23.78 -17.97 13.61
C ARG A 203 23.85 -16.93 14.72
N VAL A 204 22.79 -16.16 14.90
CA VAL A 204 22.69 -15.13 15.92
C VAL A 204 21.86 -15.57 17.11
N ASP A 205 22.03 -14.88 18.23
CA ASP A 205 21.26 -15.10 19.45
C ASP A 205 20.60 -13.81 20.00
N VAL A 206 19.90 -13.94 21.13
CA VAL A 206 19.18 -12.83 21.75
C VAL A 206 20.11 -11.70 22.20
N ASN A 207 21.37 -11.99 22.52
CA ASN A 207 22.32 -10.97 22.94
C ASN A 207 22.88 -10.20 21.73
N ASP A 208 23.08 -10.85 20.58
CA ASP A 208 23.36 -10.13 19.33
C ASP A 208 22.27 -9.08 19.04
N LEU A 209 21.01 -9.47 19.23
CA LEU A 209 19.87 -8.57 19.04
C LEU A 209 19.88 -7.39 20.03
N LYS A 210 20.15 -7.67 21.31
CA LYS A 210 20.28 -6.62 22.34
C LYS A 210 21.45 -5.68 22.03
N ALA A 211 22.56 -6.20 21.53
CA ALA A 211 23.72 -5.41 21.14
C ALA A 211 23.38 -4.48 19.97
N PHE A 212 22.64 -4.97 18.97
CA PHE A 212 22.17 -4.16 17.84
C PHE A 212 21.29 -3.00 18.29
N PHE A 213 20.34 -3.23 19.20
CA PHE A 213 19.55 -2.15 19.82
C PHE A 213 20.42 -1.11 20.51
N LEU A 214 21.33 -1.57 21.39
CA LEU A 214 22.22 -0.70 22.15
C LEU A 214 23.19 0.08 21.27
N ARG A 215 23.44 -0.35 20.03
CA ARG A 215 24.26 0.38 19.07
C ARG A 215 23.46 1.46 18.34
N TRP A 216 22.26 1.15 17.87
CA TRP A 216 21.56 1.94 16.84
C TRP A 216 20.28 2.63 17.32
N TYR A 217 19.63 2.11 18.36
CA TYR A 217 18.37 2.64 18.87
C TYR A 217 18.64 3.51 20.09
N GLY A 218 18.50 4.81 19.90
CA GLY A 218 18.64 5.82 20.94
C GLY A 218 18.16 7.18 20.44
N PRO A 219 17.84 8.11 21.35
CA PRO A 219 17.28 9.42 21.00
C PRO A 219 18.14 10.19 19.99
N ASN A 220 19.47 10.16 20.15
CA ASN A 220 20.44 10.84 19.28
C ASN A 220 20.57 10.27 17.86
N ASN A 221 19.91 9.15 17.55
CA ASN A 221 19.86 8.54 16.21
C ASN A 221 18.43 8.45 15.67
N ALA A 222 17.50 9.20 16.27
CA ALA A 222 16.08 9.16 15.95
C ALA A 222 15.54 10.55 15.63
N THR A 223 14.55 10.59 14.73
CA THR A 223 13.72 11.75 14.44
C THR A 223 12.27 11.38 14.70
N LEU A 224 11.62 12.13 15.60
CA LEU A 224 10.19 12.06 15.87
C LEU A 224 9.49 13.16 15.09
N VAL A 225 8.61 12.79 14.17
CA VAL A 225 7.76 13.73 13.45
C VAL A 225 6.31 13.56 13.90
N ILE A 226 5.64 14.67 14.21
CA ILE A 226 4.22 14.70 14.57
C ILE A 226 3.52 15.66 13.62
N SER A 227 2.56 15.16 12.85
CA SER A 227 1.79 15.92 11.85
C SER A 227 0.28 15.78 12.10
N GLY A 228 -0.48 16.88 12.12
CA GLY A 228 -1.94 16.85 12.30
C GLY A 228 -2.46 17.77 13.41
N ASP A 229 -3.65 17.45 13.93
CA ASP A 229 -4.40 18.27 14.88
C ASP A 229 -3.92 18.00 16.31
N PHE A 230 -3.12 18.92 16.86
CA PHE A 230 -2.61 18.83 18.22
C PHE A 230 -2.27 20.21 18.80
N ASP A 231 -2.22 20.28 20.14
CA ASP A 231 -1.69 21.45 20.86
C ASP A 231 -0.17 21.35 21.00
N VAL A 232 0.56 22.36 20.51
CA VAL A 232 2.03 22.34 20.46
C VAL A 232 2.64 22.31 21.85
N ASP A 233 2.16 23.14 22.78
CA ASP A 233 2.76 23.28 24.12
C ASP A 233 2.56 21.99 24.94
N GLN A 234 1.36 21.42 24.89
CA GLN A 234 1.05 20.14 25.52
C GLN A 234 1.86 18.99 24.92
N THR A 235 2.03 18.99 23.59
CA THR A 235 2.85 17.99 22.89
C THR A 235 4.31 18.07 23.30
N LEU A 236 4.88 19.29 23.41
CA LEU A 236 6.25 19.48 23.89
C LEU A 236 6.43 18.99 25.33
N ALA A 237 5.44 19.23 26.20
CA ALA A 237 5.46 18.73 27.58
C ALA A 237 5.44 17.19 27.64
N TRP A 238 4.61 16.54 26.81
CA TRP A 238 4.59 15.08 26.72
C TRP A 238 5.88 14.52 26.14
N VAL A 239 6.44 15.13 25.09
CA VAL A 239 7.70 14.68 24.50
C VAL A 239 8.85 14.79 25.52
N ASP A 240 8.93 15.91 26.25
CA ASP A 240 9.91 16.09 27.32
C ASP A 240 9.75 15.03 28.43
N GLN A 241 8.51 14.83 28.90
CA GLN A 241 8.20 13.83 29.93
C GLN A 241 8.58 12.41 29.49
N TYR A 242 8.16 11.98 28.30
CA TYR A 242 8.31 10.59 27.87
C TYR A 242 9.67 10.27 27.29
N PHE A 243 10.28 11.17 26.52
CA PHE A 243 11.55 10.92 25.85
C PHE A 243 12.75 11.56 26.55
N GLY A 244 12.58 12.67 27.27
CA GLY A 244 13.67 13.39 27.93
C GLY A 244 14.53 12.53 28.86
N PRO A 245 13.95 11.67 29.72
CA PRO A 245 14.73 10.78 30.60
C PRO A 245 15.51 9.67 29.89
N ILE A 246 15.20 9.37 28.63
CA ILE A 246 15.88 8.29 27.88
C ILE A 246 17.29 8.76 27.53
N PRO A 247 18.36 8.05 27.95
CA PRO A 247 19.73 8.46 27.70
C PRO A 247 20.09 8.29 26.22
N ALA A 248 20.97 9.19 25.74
CA ALA A 248 21.56 9.09 24.42
C ALA A 248 22.26 7.72 24.22
N GLY A 249 22.16 7.19 23.01
CA GLY A 249 22.95 6.05 22.58
C GLY A 249 24.36 6.43 22.14
N PRO A 250 25.15 5.44 21.69
CA PRO A 250 26.43 5.69 21.06
C PRO A 250 26.33 6.71 19.92
N ALA A 251 27.40 7.48 19.71
CA ALA A 251 27.48 8.38 18.57
C ALA A 251 27.38 7.59 17.25
N VAL A 252 26.56 8.12 16.34
CA VAL A 252 26.39 7.60 14.98
C VAL A 252 27.02 8.59 14.02
N ALA A 253 28.03 8.12 13.26
CA ALA A 253 28.65 8.90 12.21
C ALA A 253 27.91 8.64 10.90
N ARG A 254 27.83 9.67 10.04
CA ARG A 254 27.33 9.51 8.68
C ARG A 254 28.25 8.56 7.90
N ALA A 255 27.64 7.67 7.15
CA ALA A 255 28.38 6.78 6.26
C ALA A 255 28.76 7.56 4.99
N GLU A 256 30.00 7.39 4.54
CA GLU A 256 30.45 8.01 3.29
C GLU A 256 29.77 7.34 2.10
N PRO A 257 29.38 8.10 1.05
CA PRO A 257 28.87 7.52 -0.17
C PRO A 257 29.82 6.49 -0.78
N ARG A 258 29.28 5.35 -1.21
CA ARG A 258 30.01 4.26 -1.86
C ARG A 258 29.29 3.77 -3.14
N PRO A 259 29.10 4.61 -4.18
CA PRO A 259 28.50 4.15 -5.44
C PRO A 259 29.19 2.91 -6.00
N ALA A 260 28.41 1.96 -6.51
CA ALA A 260 28.95 0.75 -7.14
C ALA A 260 29.87 1.10 -8.33
N ARG A 261 30.84 0.23 -8.58
CA ARG A 261 31.74 0.33 -9.74
C ARG A 261 31.88 -1.03 -10.39
N LEU A 262 31.67 -1.06 -11.70
CA LEU A 262 31.81 -2.24 -12.53
C LEU A 262 32.94 -2.02 -13.53
N GLU A 263 33.99 -2.85 -13.47
CA GLU A 263 35.10 -2.82 -14.45
C GLU A 263 34.68 -3.36 -15.83
N GLN A 264 33.70 -4.26 -15.84
CA GLN A 264 33.10 -4.84 -17.03
C GLN A 264 31.64 -5.17 -16.73
N SER A 265 30.82 -5.31 -17.78
CA SER A 265 29.46 -5.81 -17.63
C SER A 265 29.45 -7.20 -16.99
N ARG A 266 28.39 -7.49 -16.23
CA ARG A 266 28.18 -8.76 -15.56
C ARG A 266 26.81 -9.30 -15.95
N HIS A 267 26.76 -10.55 -16.36
CA HIS A 267 25.54 -11.24 -16.75
C HIS A 267 25.33 -12.49 -15.91
N GLN A 268 24.09 -12.67 -15.45
CA GLN A 268 23.65 -13.88 -14.74
C GLN A 268 22.28 -14.33 -15.24
N THR A 269 22.01 -15.63 -15.11
CA THR A 269 20.70 -16.22 -15.36
C THR A 269 20.15 -16.82 -14.06
N LEU A 270 18.91 -16.45 -13.71
CA LEU A 270 18.12 -17.01 -12.63
C LEU A 270 16.99 -17.86 -13.22
N GLU A 271 16.97 -19.15 -12.91
CA GLU A 271 15.85 -20.02 -13.25
C GLU A 271 14.78 -19.96 -12.13
N ASP A 272 13.60 -19.45 -12.45
CA ASP A 272 12.47 -19.39 -11.51
C ASP A 272 11.37 -20.38 -11.93
N PRO A 273 11.05 -21.41 -11.11
CA PRO A 273 9.98 -22.37 -11.43
C PRO A 273 8.57 -21.77 -11.43
N ARG A 274 8.38 -20.57 -10.86
CA ARG A 274 7.06 -19.96 -10.62
C ARG A 274 6.60 -19.04 -11.74
N ILE A 275 7.48 -18.76 -12.70
CA ILE A 275 7.19 -17.83 -13.79
C ILE A 275 6.89 -18.55 -15.10
N ARG A 276 6.17 -17.85 -15.96
CA ARG A 276 5.96 -18.19 -17.37
C ARG A 276 6.47 -17.09 -18.31
N LEU A 277 6.46 -15.84 -17.86
CA LEU A 277 6.98 -14.69 -18.57
C LEU A 277 8.46 -14.49 -18.18
N PRO A 278 9.41 -14.61 -19.12
CA PRO A 278 10.81 -14.28 -18.86
C PRO A 278 10.97 -12.78 -18.60
N MET A 279 11.83 -12.41 -17.65
CA MET A 279 12.17 -11.02 -17.35
C MET A 279 13.64 -10.77 -17.67
N LEU A 280 13.91 -9.64 -18.32
CA LEU A 280 15.24 -9.06 -18.37
C LEU A 280 15.29 -7.85 -17.44
N TYR A 281 16.29 -7.81 -16.55
CA TYR A 281 16.54 -6.70 -15.64
C TYR A 281 17.99 -6.24 -15.79
N VAL A 282 18.19 -4.99 -16.18
CA VAL A 282 19.49 -4.37 -16.43
C VAL A 282 19.66 -3.18 -15.48
N SER A 283 20.81 -3.06 -14.83
CA SER A 283 21.08 -1.97 -13.90
C SER A 283 22.48 -1.40 -14.07
N TYR A 284 22.56 -0.06 -14.06
CA TYR A 284 23.78 0.73 -14.15
C TYR A 284 24.06 1.38 -12.79
N PRO A 285 25.28 1.25 -12.24
CA PRO A 285 25.70 2.07 -11.12
C PRO A 285 25.72 3.56 -11.48
N THR A 286 25.17 4.42 -10.62
CA THR A 286 25.14 5.87 -10.85
C THR A 286 25.80 6.66 -9.71
N VAL A 287 25.02 7.45 -8.99
CA VAL A 287 25.44 8.45 -8.01
C VAL A 287 25.08 7.97 -6.60
N TYR A 288 24.76 8.89 -5.69
CA TYR A 288 24.27 8.68 -4.33
C TYR A 288 23.24 9.78 -4.02
N LEU A 289 22.47 9.62 -2.95
CA LEU A 289 21.40 10.57 -2.58
C LEU A 289 21.92 12.01 -2.35
N GLY A 290 21.38 12.96 -3.09
CA GLY A 290 21.70 14.39 -3.05
C GLY A 290 22.90 14.79 -3.90
N HIS A 291 23.30 13.95 -4.84
CA HIS A 291 24.30 14.30 -5.84
C HIS A 291 23.71 15.27 -6.88
N GLU A 292 24.50 16.23 -7.38
CA GLU A 292 24.05 17.28 -8.32
C GLU A 292 23.47 16.74 -9.65
N GLN A 293 23.76 15.49 -9.98
CA GLN A 293 23.31 14.80 -11.20
C GLN A 293 22.09 13.89 -10.97
N GLU A 294 21.59 13.75 -9.73
CA GLU A 294 20.44 12.90 -9.39
C GLU A 294 19.19 13.31 -10.17
N ALA A 295 18.85 14.61 -10.16
CA ALA A 295 17.70 15.15 -10.87
C ALA A 295 17.72 14.83 -12.39
N ALA A 296 18.88 14.98 -13.03
CA ALA A 296 19.01 14.67 -14.46
C ALA A 296 18.86 13.17 -14.75
N LEU A 297 19.27 12.29 -13.82
CA LEU A 297 19.07 10.84 -13.91
C LEU A 297 17.61 10.45 -13.70
N ASP A 298 16.90 11.11 -12.79
CA ASP A 298 15.45 10.92 -12.58
C ASP A 298 14.65 11.31 -13.83
N VAL A 299 14.98 12.46 -14.44
CA VAL A 299 14.41 12.88 -15.72
C VAL A 299 14.72 11.86 -16.82
N LEU A 300 15.97 11.40 -16.92
CA LEU A 300 16.35 10.39 -17.91
C LEU A 300 15.56 9.07 -17.74
N ALA A 301 15.33 8.65 -16.49
CA ALA A 301 14.55 7.45 -16.18
C ALA A 301 13.08 7.62 -16.60
N ASN A 302 12.50 8.79 -16.32
CA ASN A 302 11.14 9.10 -16.74
C ASN A 302 11.00 9.13 -18.28
N VAL A 303 11.93 9.76 -19.00
CA VAL A 303 11.93 9.78 -20.48
C VAL A 303 12.03 8.37 -21.06
N LEU A 304 12.86 7.51 -20.46
CA LEU A 304 13.03 6.13 -20.93
C LEU A 304 11.84 5.23 -20.60
N GLY A 305 11.24 5.36 -19.42
CA GLY A 305 10.26 4.37 -18.93
C GLY A 305 9.21 4.86 -17.93
N GLY A 306 8.98 6.17 -17.79
CA GLY A 306 8.11 6.78 -16.78
C GLY A 306 6.60 6.77 -17.06
N GLY A 307 6.18 6.24 -18.22
CA GLY A 307 4.77 6.28 -18.63
C GLY A 307 4.52 5.64 -19.98
N LYS A 308 3.28 5.75 -20.47
CA LYS A 308 2.91 5.16 -21.77
C LYS A 308 3.53 5.92 -22.94
N SER A 309 3.89 7.18 -22.77
CA SER A 309 4.59 7.97 -23.80
C SER A 309 6.10 7.66 -23.87
N SER A 310 6.64 6.90 -22.92
CA SER A 310 8.07 6.62 -22.82
C SER A 310 8.62 5.75 -23.94
N LEU A 311 9.92 5.87 -24.22
CA LEU A 311 10.57 5.14 -25.31
C LEU A 311 10.45 3.61 -25.17
N LEU A 312 10.63 3.08 -23.96
CA LEU A 312 10.51 1.64 -23.70
C LEU A 312 9.08 1.15 -23.91
N TYR A 313 8.07 1.90 -23.45
CA TYR A 313 6.68 1.51 -23.65
C TYR A 313 6.32 1.48 -25.14
N GLN A 314 6.58 2.58 -25.85
CA GLN A 314 6.24 2.71 -27.27
C GLN A 314 6.95 1.65 -28.13
N GLN A 315 8.23 1.38 -27.87
CA GLN A 315 8.99 0.47 -28.73
C GLN A 315 8.86 -1.01 -28.33
N LEU A 316 8.60 -1.34 -27.06
CA LEU A 316 8.53 -2.73 -26.60
C LEU A 316 7.11 -3.20 -26.31
N VAL A 317 6.31 -2.40 -25.60
CA VAL A 317 4.99 -2.80 -25.12
C VAL A 317 3.93 -2.60 -26.20
N GLU A 318 3.92 -1.44 -26.86
CA GLU A 318 2.96 -1.14 -27.93
C GLU A 318 3.20 -2.02 -29.16
N SER A 319 4.47 -2.32 -29.47
CA SER A 319 4.84 -3.25 -30.55
C SER A 319 4.55 -4.73 -30.21
N GLY A 320 4.23 -5.03 -28.95
CA GLY A 320 3.94 -6.37 -28.43
C GLY A 320 5.16 -7.28 -28.23
N LYS A 321 6.39 -6.73 -28.27
CA LYS A 321 7.63 -7.47 -27.98
C LYS A 321 7.78 -7.79 -26.48
N ALA A 322 7.31 -6.89 -25.63
CA ALA A 322 7.22 -7.06 -24.20
C ALA A 322 5.76 -6.92 -23.72
N VAL A 323 5.40 -7.58 -22.63
CA VAL A 323 4.10 -7.38 -21.98
C VAL A 323 4.11 -6.19 -21.03
N GLY A 324 5.29 -5.80 -20.56
CA GLY A 324 5.54 -4.61 -19.76
C GLY A 324 7.04 -4.28 -19.78
N ALA A 325 7.37 -3.01 -19.73
CA ALA A 325 8.74 -2.51 -19.63
C ALA A 325 8.74 -1.14 -18.94
N GLY A 326 9.86 -0.80 -18.30
CA GLY A 326 10.03 0.47 -17.61
C GLY A 326 11.48 0.74 -17.23
N ALA A 327 11.71 1.95 -16.74
CA ALA A 327 12.99 2.40 -16.23
C ALA A 327 12.78 3.18 -14.92
N SER A 328 13.74 3.12 -14.02
CA SER A 328 13.74 3.87 -12.78
C SER A 328 15.15 4.27 -12.38
N HIS A 329 15.27 5.40 -11.70
CA HIS A 329 16.48 5.77 -10.97
C HIS A 329 16.16 5.65 -9.48
N TYR A 330 16.71 4.62 -8.82
CA TYR A 330 16.51 4.41 -7.39
C TYR A 330 17.72 4.97 -6.65
N CYS A 331 17.48 5.92 -5.75
CA CYS A 331 18.52 6.53 -4.94
C CYS A 331 18.40 6.14 -3.46
N ALA A 332 19.54 5.72 -2.90
CA ALA A 332 19.72 5.44 -1.48
C ALA A 332 20.96 6.19 -0.96
N GLU A 333 21.15 6.25 0.36
CA GLU A 333 22.15 7.11 1.01
C GLU A 333 23.57 6.91 0.45
N LEU A 334 23.96 5.64 0.24
CA LEU A 334 25.33 5.29 -0.16
C LEU A 334 25.53 5.20 -1.66
N ALA A 335 24.48 4.87 -2.40
CA ALA A 335 24.56 4.58 -3.83
C ALA A 335 23.18 4.62 -4.48
N CYS A 336 23.15 4.95 -5.77
CA CYS A 336 21.98 4.93 -6.62
C CYS A 336 22.22 4.03 -7.82
N THR A 337 21.12 3.59 -8.44
CA THR A 337 21.15 2.76 -9.63
C THR A 337 20.13 3.24 -10.66
N PHE A 338 20.51 3.15 -11.93
CA PHE A 338 19.60 3.33 -13.05
C PHE A 338 19.22 1.95 -13.59
N SER A 339 17.97 1.56 -13.43
CA SER A 339 17.50 0.20 -13.77
C SER A 339 16.47 0.23 -14.87
N ILE A 340 16.54 -0.76 -15.76
CA ILE A 340 15.62 -1.01 -16.86
C ILE A 340 15.13 -2.45 -16.74
N TRP A 341 13.82 -2.66 -16.81
CA TRP A 341 13.23 -3.99 -16.77
C TRP A 341 12.25 -4.17 -17.92
N ALA A 342 12.12 -5.40 -18.39
CA ALA A 342 11.14 -5.78 -19.40
C ALA A 342 10.75 -7.25 -19.27
N TYR A 343 9.46 -7.54 -19.42
CA TYR A 343 8.92 -8.89 -19.49
C TYR A 343 8.71 -9.28 -20.95
N ALA A 344 9.40 -10.31 -21.44
CA ALA A 344 9.19 -10.82 -22.78
C ALA A 344 7.77 -11.38 -22.94
N ASN A 345 7.27 -11.37 -24.18
CA ASN A 345 6.00 -11.99 -24.55
C ASN A 345 6.24 -13.40 -25.14
N PRO A 346 6.13 -14.49 -24.36
CA PRO A 346 6.50 -15.83 -24.81
C PRO A 346 5.62 -16.36 -25.94
N SER A 347 4.40 -15.82 -26.10
CA SER A 347 3.50 -16.14 -27.21
C SER A 347 4.03 -15.66 -28.56
N ARG A 348 5.01 -14.74 -28.56
CA ARG A 348 5.75 -14.31 -29.75
C ARG A 348 7.18 -14.83 -29.74
N ASP A 349 7.94 -14.48 -28.70
CA ASP A 349 9.32 -14.90 -28.50
C ASP A 349 9.63 -14.90 -26.99
N GLY A 350 9.99 -16.08 -26.46
CA GLY A 350 10.41 -16.22 -25.07
C GLY A 350 11.88 -15.83 -24.84
N SER A 351 12.68 -15.68 -25.90
CA SER A 351 14.10 -15.36 -25.77
C SER A 351 14.32 -13.91 -25.32
N LEU A 352 15.15 -13.72 -24.30
CA LEU A 352 15.57 -12.42 -23.82
C LEU A 352 16.69 -11.80 -24.65
N ALA A 353 17.35 -12.57 -25.54
CA ALA A 353 18.45 -12.07 -26.36
C ALA A 353 17.99 -11.00 -27.36
N GLY A 354 16.87 -11.25 -28.05
CA GLY A 354 16.25 -10.25 -28.92
C GLY A 354 15.79 -9.03 -28.14
N LEU A 355 15.19 -9.24 -26.96
CA LEU A 355 14.73 -8.15 -26.09
C LEU A 355 15.88 -7.27 -25.60
N GLN A 356 17.02 -7.87 -25.21
CA GLN A 356 18.24 -7.13 -24.83
C GLN A 356 18.74 -6.26 -25.99
N GLN A 357 18.79 -6.78 -27.21
CA GLN A 357 19.22 -6.03 -28.39
C GLN A 357 18.31 -4.83 -28.68
N GLU A 358 17.00 -4.99 -28.46
CA GLU A 358 16.03 -3.90 -28.61
C GLU A 358 16.21 -2.84 -27.52
N ILE A 359 16.39 -3.24 -26.26
CA ILE A 359 16.69 -2.30 -25.16
C ILE A 359 17.99 -1.53 -25.46
N ASP A 360 19.04 -2.23 -25.88
CA ASP A 360 20.33 -1.60 -26.20
C ASP A 360 20.19 -0.62 -27.38
N ARG A 361 19.37 -0.95 -28.38
CA ARG A 361 19.04 -0.04 -29.50
C ARG A 361 18.26 1.18 -29.01
N ILE A 362 17.28 1.01 -28.12
CA ILE A 362 16.49 2.12 -27.55
C ILE A 362 17.40 3.07 -26.77
N ILE A 363 18.31 2.53 -25.95
CA ILE A 363 19.29 3.32 -25.20
C ILE A 363 20.24 4.04 -26.16
N ALA A 364 20.75 3.35 -27.19
CA ALA A 364 21.65 3.96 -28.18
C ALA A 364 20.93 5.05 -29.01
N ALA A 365 19.63 4.89 -29.29
CA ALA A 365 18.84 5.86 -30.04
C ALA A 365 18.72 7.23 -29.35
N ILE A 366 18.92 7.31 -28.03
CA ILE A 366 18.99 8.61 -27.32
C ILE A 366 20.14 9.47 -27.88
N HIS A 367 21.25 8.86 -28.30
CA HIS A 367 22.37 9.60 -28.89
C HIS A 367 21.97 10.31 -30.19
N GLU A 368 21.20 9.64 -31.05
CA GLU A 368 20.78 10.16 -32.36
C GLU A 368 19.55 11.07 -32.27
N ARG A 369 18.54 10.67 -31.50
CA ARG A 369 17.31 11.45 -31.25
C ARG A 369 17.62 12.73 -30.47
N GLY A 370 18.58 12.66 -29.56
CA GLY A 370 18.79 13.65 -28.53
C GLY A 370 17.73 13.62 -27.44
N ILE A 371 17.87 14.55 -26.50
CA ILE A 371 16.85 14.93 -25.52
C ILE A 371 16.52 16.37 -25.83
N ASP A 372 15.25 16.68 -26.04
CA ASP A 372 14.77 18.04 -26.28
C ASP A 372 14.15 18.66 -25.00
N ALA A 373 13.71 19.91 -25.09
CA ALA A 373 13.10 20.60 -23.95
C ALA A 373 11.76 19.96 -23.55
N ASP A 374 10.97 19.50 -24.52
CA ASP A 374 9.67 18.88 -24.29
C ASP A 374 9.79 17.59 -23.47
N ASP A 375 10.80 16.75 -23.73
CA ASP A 375 11.11 15.56 -22.94
C ASP A 375 11.32 15.89 -21.45
N VAL A 376 12.08 16.95 -21.20
CA VAL A 376 12.43 17.39 -19.84
C VAL A 376 11.23 18.03 -19.15
N ASP A 377 10.54 18.95 -19.81
CA ASP A 377 9.39 19.67 -19.25
C ASP A 377 8.27 18.72 -18.84
N LYS A 378 8.02 17.68 -19.66
CA LYS A 378 7.05 16.63 -19.35
C LYS A 378 7.46 15.83 -18.10
N ALA A 379 8.69 15.33 -18.07
CA ALA A 379 9.19 14.55 -16.94
C ALA A 379 9.17 15.36 -15.63
N VAL A 380 9.62 16.61 -15.69
CA VAL A 380 9.60 17.57 -14.57
C VAL A 380 8.17 17.80 -14.09
N THR A 381 7.20 18.02 -15.00
CA THR A 381 5.80 18.23 -14.63
C THR A 381 5.19 17.00 -13.97
N GLN A 382 5.45 15.81 -14.49
CA GLN A 382 4.95 14.56 -13.90
C GLN A 382 5.51 14.34 -12.49
N LEU A 383 6.83 14.47 -12.32
CA LEU A 383 7.49 14.30 -11.03
C LEU A 383 7.04 15.37 -10.01
N ARG A 384 6.72 16.59 -10.47
CA ARG A 384 6.08 17.63 -9.64
C ARG A 384 4.73 17.19 -9.10
N ALA A 385 3.88 16.66 -9.99
CA ALA A 385 2.54 16.24 -9.62
C ALA A 385 2.59 15.07 -8.61
N GLU A 386 3.50 14.12 -8.82
CA GLU A 386 3.76 13.02 -7.88
C GLU A 386 4.20 13.54 -6.50
N LEU A 387 5.09 14.55 -6.45
CA LEU A 387 5.49 15.20 -5.20
C LEU A 387 4.29 15.86 -4.50
N ILE A 388 3.51 16.69 -5.20
CA ILE A 388 2.38 17.42 -4.62
C ILE A 388 1.30 16.46 -4.10
N LEU A 389 0.94 15.44 -4.87
CA LEU A 389 -0.02 14.41 -4.46
C LEU A 389 0.47 13.61 -3.23
N GLY A 390 1.78 13.42 -3.11
CA GLY A 390 2.39 12.79 -1.94
C GLY A 390 2.27 13.60 -0.64
N LEU A 391 1.80 14.86 -0.70
CA LEU A 391 1.58 15.75 0.45
C LEU A 391 0.10 15.86 0.86
N ASP A 392 -0.80 15.10 0.23
CA ASP A 392 -2.25 15.12 0.48
C ASP A 392 -2.67 14.53 1.84
N SER A 393 -1.74 14.02 2.64
CA SER A 393 -2.01 13.44 3.96
C SER A 393 -0.97 13.84 4.99
N SER A 394 -1.37 13.83 6.27
CA SER A 394 -0.49 13.98 7.43
C SER A 394 0.66 12.98 7.42
N GLN A 395 0.38 11.72 7.05
CA GLN A 395 1.40 10.69 6.83
C GLN A 395 2.37 11.08 5.71
N GLY A 396 1.85 11.58 4.58
CA GLY A 396 2.66 12.03 3.46
C GLY A 396 3.62 13.15 3.85
N LYS A 397 3.09 14.19 4.51
CA LYS A 397 3.87 15.33 5.04
C LYS A 397 4.93 14.86 6.05
N ALA A 398 4.54 14.06 7.04
CA ALA A 398 5.45 13.55 8.07
C ALA A 398 6.60 12.70 7.48
N ARG A 399 6.28 11.82 6.53
CA ARG A 399 7.26 10.97 5.85
C ARG A 399 8.32 11.79 5.13
N GLN A 400 7.94 12.86 4.43
CA GLN A 400 8.91 13.72 3.74
C GLN A 400 9.83 14.44 4.72
N LEU A 401 9.26 15.00 5.79
CA LEU A 401 10.02 15.66 6.86
C LEU A 401 11.00 14.69 7.54
N ALA A 402 10.53 13.49 7.87
CA ALA A 402 11.33 12.45 8.53
C ALA A 402 12.49 11.99 7.64
N LEU A 403 12.22 11.63 6.39
CA LEU A 403 13.25 11.16 5.46
C LEU A 403 14.29 12.24 5.16
N GLY A 404 13.85 13.47 4.92
CA GLY A 404 14.77 14.59 4.67
C GLY A 404 15.68 14.86 5.87
N GLN A 405 15.11 14.89 7.07
CA GLN A 405 15.90 15.08 8.29
C GLN A 405 16.88 13.93 8.52
N VAL A 406 16.41 12.67 8.44
CA VAL A 406 17.22 11.48 8.76
C VAL A 406 18.37 11.30 7.79
N LEU A 407 18.13 11.47 6.49
CA LEU A 407 19.13 11.17 5.47
C LEU A 407 20.02 12.38 5.15
N LYS A 408 19.52 13.62 5.30
CA LYS A 408 20.20 14.83 4.81
C LYS A 408 20.35 15.95 5.83
N ASP A 409 19.81 15.82 7.05
CA ASP A 409 19.68 16.93 8.03
C ASP A 409 18.91 18.13 7.45
N ASP A 410 17.96 17.88 6.54
CA ASP A 410 17.10 18.91 5.94
C ASP A 410 15.66 18.37 5.84
N PRO A 411 14.73 18.75 6.74
CA PRO A 411 13.35 18.30 6.69
C PRO A 411 12.65 18.60 5.36
N LEU A 412 13.07 19.66 4.66
CA LEU A 412 12.51 20.03 3.36
C LEU A 412 13.31 19.49 2.19
N TYR A 413 14.24 18.54 2.41
CA TYR A 413 15.14 18.05 1.37
C TYR A 413 14.42 17.69 0.07
N VAL A 414 13.32 16.93 0.14
CA VAL A 414 12.58 16.49 -1.07
C VAL A 414 11.93 17.67 -1.80
N ILE A 415 11.40 18.63 -1.05
CA ILE A 415 10.81 19.87 -1.59
C ILE A 415 11.90 20.81 -2.15
N ASN A 416 13.09 20.83 -1.55
CA ASN A 416 14.22 21.59 -2.04
C ASN A 416 14.84 20.93 -3.28
N ALA A 417 14.90 19.60 -3.32
CA ALA A 417 15.39 18.81 -4.46
C ALA A 417 14.53 19.03 -5.70
N TRP A 418 13.22 19.29 -5.53
CA TRP A 418 12.35 19.73 -6.62
C TRP A 418 12.90 20.95 -7.38
N ARG A 419 13.56 21.90 -6.71
CA ARG A 419 14.16 23.07 -7.39
C ARG A 419 15.29 22.68 -8.34
N GLN A 420 16.07 21.65 -8.00
CA GLN A 420 17.10 21.11 -8.90
C GLN A 420 16.45 20.37 -10.07
N LEU A 421 15.41 19.58 -9.80
CA LEU A 421 14.63 18.90 -10.83
C LEU A 421 14.04 19.89 -11.84
N ALA A 422 13.38 20.95 -11.37
CA ALA A 422 12.81 22.00 -12.19
C ALA A 422 13.84 22.81 -12.99
N ALA A 423 15.10 22.84 -12.55
CA ALA A 423 16.19 23.52 -13.24
C ALA A 423 16.94 22.62 -14.25
N THR A 424 16.58 21.33 -14.32
CA THR A 424 17.24 20.37 -15.22
C THR A 424 17.10 20.81 -16.67
N THR A 425 18.18 20.76 -17.43
CA THR A 425 18.17 21.08 -18.85
C THR A 425 18.36 19.83 -19.72
N PRO A 426 17.98 19.88 -21.02
CA PRO A 426 18.28 18.79 -21.94
C PRO A 426 19.78 18.47 -22.07
N ALA A 427 20.66 19.45 -21.81
CA ALA A 427 22.09 19.24 -21.81
C ALA A 427 22.54 18.40 -20.61
N ASP A 428 21.96 18.61 -19.43
CA ASP A 428 22.26 17.85 -18.22
C ASP A 428 21.85 16.37 -18.39
N VAL A 429 20.66 16.14 -18.94
CA VAL A 429 20.15 14.79 -19.23
C VAL A 429 21.05 14.06 -20.24
N ARG A 430 21.49 14.74 -21.30
CA ARG A 430 22.45 14.16 -22.27
C ARG A 430 23.82 13.88 -21.63
N ALA A 431 24.26 14.72 -20.70
CA ALA A 431 25.53 14.53 -20.01
C ALA A 431 25.49 13.26 -19.13
N VAL A 432 24.45 13.08 -18.32
CA VAL A 432 24.31 11.88 -17.46
C VAL A 432 24.09 10.62 -18.29
N TYR A 433 23.36 10.69 -19.40
CA TYR A 433 23.26 9.59 -20.36
C TYR A 433 24.64 9.12 -20.85
N GLY A 434 25.48 10.06 -21.30
CA GLY A 434 26.83 9.74 -21.77
C GLY A 434 27.77 9.25 -20.66
N GLN A 435 27.56 9.74 -19.43
CA GLN A 435 28.39 9.42 -18.28
C GLN A 435 28.07 8.05 -17.68
N TYR A 436 26.79 7.65 -17.65
CA TYR A 436 26.32 6.49 -16.87
C TYR A 436 25.72 5.35 -17.71
N LEU A 437 25.19 5.62 -18.91
CA LEU A 437 24.52 4.60 -19.72
C LEU A 437 25.29 4.27 -21.00
N GLN A 438 25.74 5.30 -21.74
CA GLN A 438 26.35 5.11 -23.06
C GLN A 438 27.68 4.35 -22.95
N ASP A 439 27.71 3.14 -23.51
CA ASP A 439 28.86 2.24 -23.52
C ASP A 439 29.45 1.97 -22.11
N LYS A 440 28.59 1.99 -21.08
CA LYS A 440 28.99 1.76 -19.70
C LYS A 440 28.76 0.31 -19.25
N PRO A 441 29.66 -0.23 -18.41
CA PRO A 441 29.45 -1.50 -17.73
C PRO A 441 28.11 -1.56 -16.99
N LYS A 442 27.40 -2.66 -17.15
CA LYS A 442 26.07 -2.88 -16.55
C LYS A 442 25.97 -4.25 -15.89
N ALA A 443 25.15 -4.36 -14.85
CA ALA A 443 24.70 -5.64 -14.32
C ALA A 443 23.42 -6.05 -15.06
N SER A 444 23.33 -7.30 -15.50
CA SER A 444 22.21 -7.81 -16.27
C SER A 444 21.79 -9.18 -15.78
N LEU A 445 20.51 -9.31 -15.46
CA LEU A 445 19.91 -10.54 -14.92
C LEU A 445 18.82 -11.01 -15.87
N SER A 446 19.00 -12.22 -16.41
CA SER A 446 17.98 -12.96 -17.13
C SER A 446 17.19 -13.81 -16.14
N VAL A 447 15.89 -13.60 -16.00
CA VAL A 447 15.01 -14.46 -15.20
C VAL A 447 14.17 -15.30 -16.15
N VAL A 448 14.39 -16.61 -16.16
CA VAL A 448 13.76 -17.53 -17.11
C VAL A 448 12.99 -18.63 -16.37
N PRO A 449 11.94 -19.20 -16.96
CA PRO A 449 11.30 -20.38 -16.39
C PRO A 449 12.29 -21.52 -16.20
N ARG A 450 12.07 -22.37 -15.19
CA ARG A 450 12.90 -23.56 -14.98
C ARG A 450 12.99 -24.42 -16.24
N GLY A 451 14.22 -24.80 -16.61
CA GLY A 451 14.53 -25.59 -17.80
C GLY A 451 14.49 -24.80 -19.10
N LYS A 452 14.45 -23.46 -19.04
CA LYS A 452 14.43 -22.54 -20.18
C LYS A 452 15.68 -21.66 -20.28
N THR A 453 16.85 -22.20 -19.97
CA THR A 453 18.10 -21.45 -20.06
C THR A 453 18.43 -21.02 -21.49
N GLU A 454 17.87 -21.67 -22.52
CA GLU A 454 17.97 -21.22 -23.91
C GLU A 454 17.29 -19.86 -24.16
N TRP A 455 16.47 -19.37 -23.23
CA TRP A 455 15.82 -18.06 -23.30
C TRP A 455 16.63 -16.94 -22.65
N GLN A 456 17.81 -17.22 -22.09
CA GLN A 456 18.66 -16.19 -21.48
C GLN A 456 19.15 -15.16 -22.51
N ALA A 457 19.40 -13.92 -22.05
CA ALA A 457 19.87 -12.85 -22.93
C ALA A 457 21.32 -13.02 -23.39
N ALA A 458 22.16 -13.63 -22.54
CA ALA A 458 23.56 -13.95 -22.80
C ALA A 458 24.01 -15.07 -21.84
N GLU A 459 25.16 -15.71 -22.14
CA GLU A 459 25.77 -16.68 -21.23
C GLU A 459 26.23 -16.00 -19.93
N PRO A 460 26.00 -16.61 -18.74
CA PRO A 460 26.50 -16.06 -17.48
C PRO A 460 28.03 -15.95 -17.48
N ASP A 461 28.55 -14.73 -17.29
CA ASP A 461 29.99 -14.44 -17.21
C ASP A 461 30.45 -14.08 -15.79
N TYR A 462 29.49 -13.92 -14.87
CA TYR A 462 29.74 -13.63 -13.47
C TYR A 462 29.07 -14.68 -12.58
N ARG A 463 29.78 -15.10 -11.55
CA ARG A 463 29.24 -15.96 -10.49
C ARG A 463 29.49 -15.26 -9.16
N THR A 464 28.44 -15.07 -8.39
CA THR A 464 28.55 -14.59 -7.00
C THR A 464 29.47 -15.55 -6.23
N PRO A 465 30.54 -15.06 -5.58
CA PRO A 465 31.38 -15.90 -4.76
C PRO A 465 30.57 -16.60 -3.67
N GLU A 466 30.88 -17.88 -3.39
CA GLU A 466 30.25 -18.60 -2.29
C GLU A 466 30.51 -17.88 -0.96
N ARG A 467 29.47 -17.81 -0.12
CA ARG A 467 29.55 -17.19 1.19
C ARG A 467 30.38 -18.08 2.12
N GLN A 468 31.52 -17.56 2.55
CA GLN A 468 32.32 -18.16 3.62
C GLN A 468 31.91 -17.53 4.95
N LEU A 469 31.43 -18.35 5.87
CA LEU A 469 30.88 -17.94 7.15
C LEU A 469 31.87 -18.27 8.27
N PRO A 470 32.67 -17.30 8.77
CA PRO A 470 33.66 -17.54 9.81
C PRO A 470 33.01 -17.84 11.16
N GLU A 471 33.65 -18.62 12.04
CA GLU A 471 33.21 -18.75 13.44
C GLU A 471 33.15 -17.38 14.13
N ARG A 472 32.23 -17.22 15.07
CA ARG A 472 31.98 -15.95 15.76
C ARG A 472 32.03 -16.14 17.26
N ASP A 473 32.46 -15.07 17.93
CA ASP A 473 32.37 -14.97 19.37
C ASP A 473 30.92 -14.67 19.78
N HIS A 474 30.44 -15.36 20.81
CA HIS A 474 29.15 -15.08 21.42
C HIS A 474 29.25 -13.93 22.42
N ILE A 475 28.20 -13.11 22.47
CA ILE A 475 28.09 -12.05 23.47
C ILE A 475 27.42 -12.64 24.71
N ASP A 476 28.20 -12.91 25.76
CA ASP A 476 27.65 -13.49 27.00
C ASP A 476 26.93 -12.46 27.88
N GLU A 477 27.47 -11.23 27.98
CA GLU A 477 26.93 -10.17 28.83
C GLU A 477 26.94 -8.80 28.11
N LEU A 478 25.90 -8.00 28.37
CA LEU A 478 25.75 -6.64 27.82
C LEU A 478 25.39 -5.63 28.91
N PRO A 479 26.02 -4.45 28.92
CA PRO A 479 25.59 -3.36 29.78
C PRO A 479 24.27 -2.77 29.26
N LEU A 480 23.17 -3.10 29.91
CA LEU A 480 21.86 -2.53 29.59
C LEU A 480 21.82 -1.06 30.01
N ARG A 481 21.17 -0.21 29.21
CA ARG A 481 20.89 1.17 29.59
C ARG A 481 19.77 1.18 30.62
N GLU A 482 19.96 1.90 31.72
CA GLU A 482 18.93 2.14 32.71
C GLU A 482 18.27 3.49 32.43
N VAL A 483 16.94 3.49 32.36
CA VAL A 483 16.13 4.71 32.25
C VAL A 483 15.48 4.98 33.59
N VAL A 484 15.61 6.22 34.10
CA VAL A 484 15.07 6.62 35.40
C VAL A 484 14.07 7.75 35.19
N ASP A 485 12.79 7.45 35.43
CA ASP A 485 11.72 8.41 35.29
C ASP A 485 11.31 9.06 36.60
N SER A 486 10.74 10.25 36.49
CA SER A 486 10.07 10.95 37.59
C SER A 486 8.58 10.58 37.72
N PHE A 487 8.06 9.67 36.90
CA PHE A 487 6.65 9.27 36.85
C PHE A 487 6.49 7.75 36.66
N ASP A 488 5.28 7.24 36.89
CA ASP A 488 4.94 5.83 36.78
C ASP A 488 4.52 5.47 35.35
N ARG A 489 5.44 4.90 34.56
CA ARG A 489 5.21 4.48 33.18
C ARG A 489 4.23 3.32 33.03
N SER A 490 3.95 2.56 34.09
CA SER A 490 2.95 1.48 34.01
C SER A 490 1.51 2.01 33.87
N ARG A 491 1.31 3.31 34.09
CA ARG A 491 0.03 3.99 33.90
C ARG A 491 -0.07 4.48 32.47
N MET A 492 -0.85 3.76 31.66
CA MET A 492 -1.22 4.20 30.32
C MET A 492 -1.99 5.54 30.40
N PRO A 493 -1.65 6.53 29.55
CA PRO A 493 -2.41 7.77 29.46
C PRO A 493 -3.87 7.53 29.06
N GLU A 494 -4.77 8.26 29.69
CA GLU A 494 -6.17 8.29 29.29
C GLU A 494 -6.32 9.10 27.99
N ALA A 495 -7.21 8.68 27.11
CA ALA A 495 -7.51 9.45 25.92
C ALA A 495 -8.20 10.77 26.30
N GLY A 496 -7.91 11.83 25.55
CA GLY A 496 -8.68 13.07 25.63
C GLY A 496 -10.14 12.88 25.20
N ALA A 497 -10.92 13.96 25.21
CA ALA A 497 -12.31 13.93 24.75
C ALA A 497 -12.39 13.36 23.31
N PRO A 498 -13.38 12.48 23.01
CA PRO A 498 -13.52 11.91 21.67
C PRO A 498 -13.60 13.00 20.60
N VAL A 499 -12.80 12.85 19.53
CA VAL A 499 -12.91 13.74 18.37
C VAL A 499 -14.22 13.49 17.64
N GLN A 500 -14.77 14.55 17.05
CA GLN A 500 -15.95 14.45 16.19
C GLN A 500 -15.55 14.73 14.75
N VAL A 501 -15.74 13.75 13.87
CA VAL A 501 -15.60 13.95 12.43
C VAL A 501 -16.67 14.94 11.98
N ARG A 502 -16.25 16.07 11.43
CA ARG A 502 -17.14 17.03 10.81
C ARG A 502 -17.10 16.79 9.32
N VAL A 503 -18.25 16.42 8.74
CA VAL A 503 -18.38 16.39 7.28
C VAL A 503 -18.11 17.82 6.78
N PRO A 504 -17.13 18.01 5.88
CA PRO A 504 -16.84 19.33 5.31
C PRO A 504 -18.10 19.97 4.70
N PRO A 505 -18.20 21.30 4.66
CA PRO A 505 -19.32 21.97 4.00
C PRO A 505 -19.47 21.50 2.54
N LEU A 506 -20.57 20.78 2.28
CA LEU A 506 -20.87 20.26 0.95
C LEU A 506 -21.65 21.29 0.15
N TRP A 507 -21.21 21.53 -1.08
CA TRP A 507 -21.97 22.31 -2.04
C TRP A 507 -22.61 21.38 -3.08
N ARG A 508 -23.80 21.76 -3.55
CA ARG A 508 -24.61 20.96 -4.49
C ARG A 508 -25.17 21.87 -5.57
N HIS A 509 -25.05 21.41 -6.80
CA HIS A 509 -25.65 22.01 -7.98
C HIS A 509 -26.26 20.92 -8.85
N THR A 510 -27.20 21.31 -9.70
CA THR A 510 -27.71 20.44 -10.76
C THR A 510 -27.35 21.12 -12.07
N LEU A 511 -26.62 20.41 -12.93
CA LEU A 511 -26.34 20.85 -14.30
C LEU A 511 -27.50 20.39 -15.21
N ASP A 512 -27.44 20.73 -16.49
CA ASP A 512 -28.39 20.23 -17.49
C ASP A 512 -28.43 18.69 -17.51
N ASN A 513 -29.50 18.10 -18.07
CA ASN A 513 -29.74 16.65 -18.09
C ASN A 513 -29.79 15.98 -16.69
N ASN A 514 -30.14 16.75 -15.66
CA ASN A 514 -30.26 16.29 -14.27
C ASN A 514 -28.96 15.69 -13.70
N ILE A 515 -27.81 16.16 -14.20
CA ILE A 515 -26.49 15.76 -13.69
C ILE A 515 -26.31 16.39 -12.31
N GLN A 516 -26.11 15.55 -11.29
CA GLN A 516 -25.88 16.03 -9.93
C GLN A 516 -24.40 16.38 -9.76
N LEU A 517 -24.12 17.63 -9.43
CA LEU A 517 -22.77 18.13 -9.16
C LEU A 517 -22.63 18.35 -7.65
N LEU A 518 -21.77 17.59 -6.99
CA LEU A 518 -21.52 17.61 -5.55
C LEU A 518 -20.03 17.81 -5.32
N GLY A 519 -19.66 18.59 -4.31
CA GLY A 519 -18.26 18.65 -3.93
C GLY A 519 -17.97 19.30 -2.59
N THR A 520 -16.67 19.33 -2.27
CA THR A 520 -16.10 20.00 -1.11
C THR A 520 -14.84 20.76 -1.52
N LEU A 521 -14.65 21.94 -0.93
CA LEU A 521 -13.41 22.72 -1.08
C LEU A 521 -12.34 22.14 -0.14
N ASN A 522 -11.13 21.92 -0.66
CA ASN A 522 -9.91 21.63 0.11
C ASN A 522 -8.71 22.25 -0.61
N ASP A 523 -8.06 23.24 0.00
CA ASP A 523 -6.94 24.02 -0.56
C ASP A 523 -5.59 23.73 0.13
N GLU A 524 -5.45 22.58 0.78
CA GLU A 524 -4.18 22.14 1.38
C GLU A 524 -3.08 21.94 0.33
N ILE A 525 -3.45 21.39 -0.83
CA ILE A 525 -2.60 21.20 -1.99
C ILE A 525 -3.30 21.71 -3.26
N PRO A 526 -2.55 22.19 -4.28
CA PRO A 526 -3.11 22.73 -5.52
C PRO A 526 -3.54 21.62 -6.49
N VAL A 527 -4.45 20.76 -6.05
CA VAL A 527 -4.97 19.60 -6.79
C VAL A 527 -6.48 19.55 -6.73
N VAL A 528 -7.08 19.02 -7.80
CA VAL A 528 -8.50 18.67 -7.86
C VAL A 528 -8.65 17.19 -8.22
N SER A 529 -9.39 16.45 -7.39
CA SER A 529 -9.82 15.08 -7.64
C SER A 529 -11.30 15.05 -8.01
N VAL A 530 -11.63 14.33 -9.07
CA VAL A 530 -12.98 14.30 -9.65
C VAL A 530 -13.38 12.86 -9.96
N ILE A 531 -14.62 12.51 -9.63
CA ILE A 531 -15.25 11.27 -10.08
C ILE A 531 -16.50 11.60 -10.88
N LEU A 532 -16.50 11.26 -12.17
CA LEU A 532 -17.72 11.22 -12.98
C LEU A 532 -18.32 9.82 -12.86
N SER A 533 -19.53 9.74 -12.31
CA SER A 533 -20.27 8.49 -12.12
C SER A 533 -21.47 8.45 -13.07
N LEU A 534 -21.35 7.67 -14.13
CA LEU A 534 -22.36 7.53 -15.18
C LEU A 534 -23.18 6.26 -14.94
N PRO A 535 -24.51 6.27 -15.02
CA PRO A 535 -25.32 5.06 -14.91
C PRO A 535 -24.91 4.00 -15.95
N GLY A 536 -24.62 2.77 -15.53
CA GLY A 536 -24.07 1.76 -16.44
C GLY A 536 -23.42 0.59 -15.72
N GLY A 537 -22.19 0.28 -16.10
CA GLY A 537 -21.38 -0.76 -15.46
C GLY A 537 -21.88 -2.19 -15.75
N GLN A 538 -21.44 -3.12 -14.92
CA GLN A 538 -21.68 -4.56 -15.13
C GLN A 538 -23.17 -4.93 -15.14
N ARG A 539 -23.99 -4.19 -14.39
CA ARG A 539 -25.44 -4.37 -14.36
C ARG A 539 -26.10 -4.13 -15.72
N ALA A 540 -25.50 -3.31 -16.57
CA ALA A 540 -26.04 -3.01 -17.90
C ALA A 540 -25.89 -4.17 -18.90
N GLU A 541 -24.99 -5.13 -18.62
CA GLU A 541 -24.72 -6.28 -19.47
C GLU A 541 -25.92 -7.26 -19.48
N VAL A 542 -26.28 -7.75 -20.66
CA VAL A 542 -27.25 -8.86 -20.78
C VAL A 542 -26.54 -10.21 -20.94
N GLU A 543 -27.31 -11.30 -20.97
CA GLU A 543 -26.76 -12.64 -21.14
C GLU A 543 -25.95 -12.75 -22.45
N GLY A 544 -24.70 -13.23 -22.35
CA GLY A 544 -23.76 -13.28 -23.47
C GLY A 544 -22.94 -12.01 -23.67
N GLU A 545 -23.10 -10.99 -22.82
CA GLU A 545 -22.31 -9.76 -22.79
C GLU A 545 -21.43 -9.65 -21.54
N GLU A 546 -21.25 -10.73 -20.78
CA GLU A 546 -20.44 -10.70 -19.56
C GLU A 546 -19.01 -10.24 -19.85
N GLY A 547 -18.61 -9.13 -19.22
CA GLY A 547 -17.31 -8.48 -19.40
C GLY A 547 -17.31 -7.33 -20.42
N LEU A 548 -18.43 -7.06 -21.10
CA LEU A 548 -18.55 -5.97 -22.07
C LEU A 548 -18.35 -4.59 -21.43
N ALA A 549 -18.82 -4.35 -20.21
CA ALA A 549 -18.63 -3.08 -19.53
C ALA A 549 -17.15 -2.85 -19.19
N ALA A 550 -16.48 -3.88 -18.67
CA ALA A 550 -15.06 -3.86 -18.35
C ALA A 550 -14.20 -3.68 -19.61
N LEU A 551 -14.52 -4.40 -20.70
CA LEU A 551 -13.85 -4.26 -21.99
C LEU A 551 -14.07 -2.86 -22.58
N THR A 552 -15.27 -2.30 -22.47
CA THR A 552 -15.57 -0.95 -22.94
C THR A 552 -14.79 0.10 -22.15
N ALA A 553 -14.74 0.00 -20.82
CA ALA A 553 -13.92 0.87 -19.99
C ALA A 553 -12.42 0.77 -20.35
N ALA A 554 -11.90 -0.45 -20.54
CA ALA A 554 -10.52 -0.66 -20.98
C ALA A 554 -10.24 -0.05 -22.38
N MET A 555 -11.24 -0.07 -23.27
CA MET A 555 -11.18 0.56 -24.59
C MET A 555 -11.22 2.08 -24.54
N MET A 556 -11.98 2.68 -23.62
CA MET A 556 -11.95 4.13 -23.38
C MET A 556 -10.54 4.58 -22.96
N ASN A 557 -9.83 3.77 -22.17
CA ASN A 557 -8.45 4.08 -21.78
C ASN A 557 -7.40 3.98 -22.93
N GLN A 558 -7.82 3.71 -24.18
CA GLN A 558 -6.94 3.66 -25.35
C GLN A 558 -6.85 5.00 -26.10
N GLY A 559 -7.33 6.09 -25.51
CA GLY A 559 -7.25 7.44 -26.06
C GLY A 559 -8.50 7.86 -26.83
N THR A 560 -8.37 8.89 -27.64
CA THR A 560 -9.49 9.56 -28.34
C THR A 560 -9.47 9.21 -29.84
N ALA A 561 -10.46 9.71 -30.58
CA ALA A 561 -10.49 9.60 -32.04
C ALA A 561 -9.31 10.33 -32.71
N ARG A 562 -8.77 11.37 -32.04
CA ARG A 562 -7.66 12.18 -32.54
C ARG A 562 -6.31 11.77 -31.96
N LEU A 563 -6.28 11.34 -30.70
CA LEU A 563 -5.08 10.99 -29.97
C LEU A 563 -5.01 9.49 -29.74
N THR A 564 -3.91 8.88 -30.15
CA THR A 564 -3.57 7.51 -29.76
C THR A 564 -3.43 7.38 -28.25
N ASN A 565 -3.39 6.16 -27.71
CA ASN A 565 -3.17 5.92 -26.28
C ASN A 565 -1.87 6.60 -25.78
N GLY A 566 -0.79 6.50 -26.57
CA GLY A 566 0.48 7.15 -26.27
C GLY A 566 0.34 8.68 -26.21
N GLU A 567 -0.24 9.29 -27.24
CA GLU A 567 -0.40 10.76 -27.33
C GLU A 567 -1.37 11.31 -26.28
N PHE A 568 -2.45 10.59 -25.96
CA PHE A 568 -3.39 10.97 -24.91
C PHE A 568 -2.72 10.92 -23.53
N SER A 569 -1.97 9.85 -23.26
CA SER A 569 -1.21 9.74 -22.00
C SER A 569 -0.14 10.82 -21.91
N GLU A 570 0.58 11.09 -23.01
CA GLU A 570 1.56 12.18 -23.07
C GLU A 570 0.92 13.55 -22.79
N ALA A 571 -0.26 13.81 -23.33
CA ALA A 571 -0.99 15.05 -23.09
C ALA A 571 -1.39 15.20 -21.62
N LEU A 572 -1.74 14.11 -20.93
CA LEU A 572 -2.03 14.12 -19.48
C LEU A 572 -0.76 14.27 -18.64
N GLU A 573 0.30 13.57 -18.98
CA GLU A 573 1.62 13.65 -18.32
C GLU A 573 2.15 15.10 -18.36
N ARG A 574 2.01 15.79 -19.50
CA ARG A 574 2.35 17.22 -19.67
C ARG A 574 1.55 18.16 -18.76
N LEU A 575 0.42 17.72 -18.22
CA LEU A 575 -0.43 18.51 -17.33
C LEU A 575 -0.27 18.11 -15.86
N GLY A 576 0.54 17.07 -15.56
CA GLY A 576 0.59 16.49 -14.23
C GLY A 576 -0.76 15.89 -13.82
N ALA A 577 -1.51 15.40 -14.81
CA ALA A 577 -2.87 14.91 -14.64
C ALA A 577 -2.95 13.40 -14.91
N SER A 578 -3.98 12.77 -14.35
CA SER A 578 -4.34 11.40 -14.70
C SER A 578 -5.84 11.30 -14.95
N VAL A 579 -6.19 10.46 -15.93
CA VAL A 579 -7.57 10.11 -16.26
C VAL A 579 -7.63 8.60 -16.39
N ASN A 580 -8.60 8.00 -15.71
CA ASN A 580 -8.79 6.57 -15.73
C ASN A 580 -10.27 6.21 -15.79
N VAL A 581 -10.63 5.30 -16.70
CA VAL A 581 -12.00 4.83 -16.87
C VAL A 581 -12.13 3.42 -16.31
N ARG A 582 -13.09 3.19 -15.41
CA ARG A 582 -13.41 1.88 -14.83
C ARG A 582 -14.89 1.58 -14.96
N SER A 583 -15.24 0.30 -14.86
CA SER A 583 -16.63 -0.14 -14.70
C SER A 583 -16.86 -0.66 -13.28
N GLY A 584 -17.80 -0.06 -12.56
CA GLY A 584 -18.37 -0.62 -11.34
C GLY A 584 -19.55 -1.54 -11.62
N PHE A 585 -20.20 -2.03 -10.57
CA PHE A 585 -21.40 -2.85 -10.73
C PHE A 585 -22.60 -2.04 -11.26
N TYR A 586 -22.78 -0.79 -10.80
CA TYR A 586 -23.92 0.07 -11.18
C TYR A 586 -23.56 1.23 -12.11
N THR A 587 -22.27 1.53 -12.25
CA THR A 587 -21.81 2.79 -12.86
C THR A 587 -20.58 2.56 -13.71
N ASN A 588 -20.43 3.38 -14.75
CA ASN A 588 -19.15 3.62 -15.40
C ASN A 588 -18.51 4.82 -14.67
N LEU A 589 -17.25 4.69 -14.26
CA LEU A 589 -16.53 5.68 -13.48
C LEU A 589 -15.42 6.29 -14.35
N VAL A 590 -15.35 7.62 -14.38
CA VAL A 590 -14.19 8.36 -14.92
C VAL A 590 -13.56 9.11 -13.76
N GLU A 591 -12.38 8.65 -13.37
CA GLU A 591 -11.57 9.21 -12.30
C GLU A 591 -10.58 10.20 -12.91
N VAL A 592 -10.56 11.43 -12.42
CA VAL A 592 -9.67 12.49 -12.91
C VAL A 592 -8.94 13.08 -11.72
N THR A 593 -7.62 13.23 -11.84
CA THR A 593 -6.80 14.01 -10.92
C THR A 593 -5.99 15.00 -11.72
N SER A 594 -5.96 16.26 -11.30
CA SER A 594 -5.25 17.33 -12.00
C SER A 594 -4.66 18.32 -11.02
N LEU A 595 -3.50 18.89 -11.35
CA LEU A 595 -3.08 20.16 -10.76
C LEU A 595 -4.15 21.23 -11.05
N THR A 596 -4.48 22.07 -10.07
CA THR A 596 -5.55 23.09 -10.18
C THR A 596 -5.32 24.01 -11.38
N GLU A 597 -4.08 24.47 -11.56
CA GLU A 597 -3.68 25.36 -12.66
C GLU A 597 -3.89 24.77 -14.07
N ASN A 598 -3.92 23.43 -14.16
CA ASN A 598 -4.05 22.69 -15.42
C ASN A 598 -5.45 22.07 -15.61
N LEU A 599 -6.39 22.29 -14.68
CA LEU A 599 -7.69 21.62 -14.70
C LEU A 599 -8.46 21.85 -16.00
N ALA A 600 -8.47 23.07 -16.53
CA ALA A 600 -9.20 23.40 -17.75
C ALA A 600 -8.68 22.60 -18.97
N GLN A 601 -7.36 22.47 -19.09
CA GLN A 601 -6.69 21.70 -20.14
C GLN A 601 -6.94 20.20 -19.96
N THR A 602 -6.90 19.71 -18.72
CA THR A 602 -7.24 18.32 -18.40
C THR A 602 -8.68 18.01 -18.78
N LEU A 603 -9.63 18.89 -18.43
CA LEU A 603 -11.05 18.69 -18.75
C LEU A 603 -11.33 18.76 -20.25
N ALA A 604 -10.54 19.50 -21.04
CA ALA A 604 -10.64 19.45 -22.50
C ALA A 604 -10.28 18.06 -23.06
N LEU A 605 -9.28 17.38 -22.47
CA LEU A 605 -8.94 15.99 -22.81
C LEU A 605 -10.02 15.02 -22.35
N VAL A 606 -10.60 15.24 -21.16
CA VAL A 606 -11.74 14.43 -20.67
C VAL A 606 -12.95 14.60 -21.56
N GLU A 607 -13.29 15.82 -21.98
CA GLU A 607 -14.37 16.10 -22.93
C GLU A 607 -14.14 15.35 -24.24
N GLU A 608 -12.93 15.40 -24.80
CA GLU A 608 -12.59 14.70 -26.04
C GLU A 608 -12.68 13.18 -25.90
N LEU A 609 -12.12 12.63 -24.81
CA LEU A 609 -12.21 11.21 -24.47
C LEU A 609 -13.66 10.74 -24.39
N LEU A 610 -14.50 11.56 -23.78
CA LEU A 610 -15.90 11.28 -23.56
C LEU A 610 -16.71 11.38 -24.86
N PHE A 611 -16.57 12.47 -25.63
CA PHE A 611 -17.42 12.77 -26.78
C PHE A 611 -16.92 12.12 -28.08
N SER A 612 -15.66 11.75 -28.14
CA SER A 612 -15.01 11.18 -29.33
C SER A 612 -13.93 10.19 -28.92
N PRO A 613 -14.30 9.06 -28.29
CA PRO A 613 -13.34 8.04 -27.88
C PRO A 613 -12.71 7.36 -29.11
N GLY A 614 -11.51 6.81 -28.95
CA GLY A 614 -10.78 6.18 -30.04
C GLY A 614 -11.51 4.97 -30.63
N LEU A 615 -11.89 4.01 -29.78
CA LEU A 615 -12.60 2.76 -30.13
C LEU A 615 -12.14 2.15 -31.48
N ARG A 616 -10.80 2.05 -31.65
CA ARG A 616 -10.14 1.60 -32.88
C ARG A 616 -10.03 0.07 -32.90
N GLU A 617 -10.13 -0.54 -34.08
CA GLU A 617 -10.07 -2.00 -34.27
C GLU A 617 -8.76 -2.60 -33.74
N GLN A 618 -7.62 -1.96 -34.02
CA GLN A 618 -6.32 -2.44 -33.57
C GLN A 618 -6.21 -2.47 -32.03
N ASP A 619 -6.78 -1.47 -31.36
CA ASP A 619 -6.73 -1.38 -29.90
C ASP A 619 -7.66 -2.42 -29.30
N PHE A 620 -8.81 -2.67 -29.94
CA PHE A 620 -9.77 -3.68 -29.52
C PHE A 620 -9.15 -5.07 -29.47
N GLU A 621 -8.47 -5.48 -30.53
CA GLU A 621 -7.80 -6.79 -30.55
C GLU A 621 -6.70 -6.88 -29.49
N LEU A 622 -5.93 -5.81 -29.28
CA LEU A 622 -4.88 -5.76 -28.26
C LEU A 622 -5.44 -5.81 -26.83
N VAL A 623 -6.44 -4.99 -26.52
CA VAL A 623 -7.07 -4.91 -25.19
C VAL A 623 -7.77 -6.22 -24.86
N LYS A 624 -8.54 -6.78 -25.81
CA LYS A 624 -9.20 -8.08 -25.64
C LYS A 624 -8.18 -9.19 -25.38
N ALA A 625 -7.08 -9.23 -26.13
CA ALA A 625 -6.02 -10.22 -25.92
C ALA A 625 -5.36 -10.07 -24.53
N ARG A 626 -5.04 -8.83 -24.11
CA ARG A 626 -4.47 -8.55 -22.78
C ARG A 626 -5.42 -8.95 -21.65
N MET A 627 -6.72 -8.67 -21.81
CA MET A 627 -7.76 -9.04 -20.85
C MET A 627 -7.87 -10.56 -20.70
N LEU A 628 -7.88 -11.31 -21.81
CA LEU A 628 -7.91 -12.77 -21.80
C LEU A 628 -6.66 -13.39 -21.17
N GLU A 629 -5.47 -12.82 -21.44
CA GLU A 629 -4.22 -13.27 -20.80
C GLU A 629 -4.24 -13.02 -19.29
N GLY A 630 -4.71 -11.84 -18.85
CA GLY A 630 -4.88 -11.52 -17.43
C GLY A 630 -5.85 -12.46 -16.71
N MET A 631 -6.94 -12.85 -17.38
CA MET A 631 -7.87 -13.86 -16.88
C MET A 631 -7.21 -15.23 -16.75
N ALA A 632 -6.44 -15.66 -17.75
CA ALA A 632 -5.71 -16.93 -17.71
C ALA A 632 -4.71 -16.97 -16.55
N GLN A 633 -4.00 -15.86 -16.30
CA GLN A 633 -3.07 -15.75 -15.17
C GLN A 633 -3.80 -15.80 -13.81
N SER A 634 -4.93 -15.09 -13.68
CA SER A 634 -5.70 -15.02 -12.44
C SER A 634 -6.31 -16.37 -12.04
N ARG A 635 -6.74 -17.18 -13.02
CA ARG A 635 -7.30 -18.53 -12.80
C ARG A 635 -6.33 -19.51 -12.14
N HIS A 636 -5.03 -19.26 -12.19
CA HIS A 636 -4.02 -20.08 -11.50
C HIS A 636 -3.82 -19.70 -10.02
N GLN A 637 -4.42 -18.60 -9.55
CA GLN A 637 -4.29 -18.16 -8.16
C GLN A 637 -5.37 -18.82 -7.28
N PRO A 638 -4.99 -19.58 -6.23
CA PRO A 638 -5.96 -20.25 -5.35
C PRO A 638 -6.96 -19.30 -4.68
N SER A 639 -6.52 -18.08 -4.31
CA SER A 639 -7.37 -17.07 -3.69
C SER A 639 -8.45 -16.54 -4.64
N TRP A 640 -8.12 -16.36 -5.93
CA TRP A 640 -9.06 -16.00 -6.99
C TRP A 640 -10.12 -17.11 -7.15
N LEU A 641 -9.67 -18.37 -7.28
CA LEU A 641 -10.57 -19.53 -7.34
C LEU A 641 -11.50 -19.59 -6.13
N ALA A 642 -10.99 -19.38 -4.92
CA ALA A 642 -11.80 -19.43 -3.71
C ALA A 642 -12.89 -18.33 -3.71
N GLN A 643 -12.52 -17.10 -4.09
CA GLN A 643 -13.42 -15.96 -4.16
C GLN A 643 -14.52 -16.14 -5.21
N HIS A 644 -14.17 -16.58 -6.42
CA HIS A 644 -15.13 -16.77 -7.51
C HIS A 644 -16.00 -18.00 -7.29
N GLY A 645 -15.44 -19.09 -6.78
CA GLY A 645 -16.21 -20.26 -6.36
C GLY A 645 -17.25 -19.90 -5.31
N PHE A 646 -16.86 -19.11 -4.30
CA PHE A 646 -17.77 -18.62 -3.28
C PHE A 646 -18.88 -17.74 -3.86
N ARG A 647 -18.54 -16.74 -4.71
CA ARG A 647 -19.55 -15.89 -5.38
C ARG A 647 -20.54 -16.70 -6.22
N LYS A 648 -20.06 -17.67 -7.03
CA LYS A 648 -20.91 -18.56 -7.84
C LYS A 648 -21.88 -19.36 -6.96
N LEU A 649 -21.43 -19.85 -5.80
CA LEU A 649 -22.29 -20.56 -4.86
C LEU A 649 -23.32 -19.67 -4.14
N MET A 650 -23.06 -18.36 -4.03
CA MET A 650 -23.98 -17.40 -3.38
C MET A 650 -25.05 -16.84 -4.33
N TYR A 651 -24.66 -16.59 -5.59
CA TYR A 651 -25.44 -15.83 -6.55
C TYR A 651 -25.79 -16.61 -7.83
N GLY A 652 -25.29 -17.84 -8.00
CA GLY A 652 -25.51 -18.67 -9.18
C GLY A 652 -24.98 -18.01 -10.44
N ASP A 653 -25.65 -18.25 -11.57
CA ASP A 653 -25.26 -17.69 -12.86
C ASP A 653 -25.75 -16.24 -13.08
N THR A 654 -26.23 -15.55 -12.03
CA THR A 654 -26.55 -14.13 -12.13
C THR A 654 -25.29 -13.29 -12.32
N ARG A 655 -25.44 -12.04 -12.77
CA ARG A 655 -24.29 -11.15 -12.98
C ARG A 655 -23.43 -10.95 -11.72
N MET A 656 -24.03 -10.96 -10.53
CA MET A 656 -23.32 -10.88 -9.24
C MET A 656 -22.51 -12.12 -8.90
N GLY A 657 -22.84 -13.29 -9.48
CA GLY A 657 -22.10 -14.54 -9.30
C GLY A 657 -20.95 -14.73 -10.28
N GLN A 658 -20.93 -13.95 -11.36
CA GLN A 658 -19.89 -13.99 -12.38
C GLN A 658 -18.72 -13.05 -12.05
N PRO A 659 -17.52 -13.28 -12.61
CA PRO A 659 -16.39 -12.36 -12.46
C PRO A 659 -16.71 -10.96 -12.98
N ASP A 660 -16.12 -9.94 -12.35
CA ASP A 660 -16.37 -8.53 -12.66
C ASP A 660 -15.93 -8.19 -14.10
N ASP A 661 -14.84 -8.79 -14.55
CA ASP A 661 -14.27 -8.74 -15.90
C ASP A 661 -14.94 -9.71 -16.89
N GLY A 662 -15.90 -10.52 -16.46
CA GLY A 662 -16.64 -11.46 -17.31
C GLY A 662 -15.97 -12.82 -17.44
N ARG A 663 -16.39 -13.60 -18.46
CA ARG A 663 -15.87 -14.95 -18.71
C ARG A 663 -15.00 -14.96 -19.97
N PRO A 664 -13.87 -15.67 -20.01
CA PRO A 664 -13.01 -15.75 -21.19
C PRO A 664 -13.75 -16.17 -22.46
N GLU A 665 -14.68 -17.12 -22.37
CA GLU A 665 -15.45 -17.61 -23.52
C GLU A 665 -16.42 -16.55 -24.05
N THR A 666 -16.85 -15.63 -23.18
CA THR A 666 -17.72 -14.52 -23.55
C THR A 666 -16.88 -13.38 -24.12
N VAL A 667 -15.84 -12.95 -23.39
CA VAL A 667 -14.91 -11.90 -23.83
C VAL A 667 -14.25 -12.22 -25.17
N ALA A 668 -13.88 -13.48 -25.41
CA ALA A 668 -13.32 -13.91 -26.69
C ALA A 668 -14.29 -13.77 -27.88
N ARG A 669 -15.61 -13.76 -27.63
CA ARG A 669 -16.66 -13.60 -28.65
C ARG A 669 -17.18 -12.18 -28.78
N LEU A 670 -16.87 -11.29 -27.83
CA LEU A 670 -17.25 -9.89 -27.91
C LEU A 670 -16.65 -9.25 -29.16
N THR A 671 -17.35 -8.25 -29.70
CA THR A 671 -16.97 -7.53 -30.91
C THR A 671 -16.84 -6.03 -30.64
N LEU A 672 -16.05 -5.32 -31.44
CA LEU A 672 -15.94 -3.86 -31.34
C LEU A 672 -17.30 -3.17 -31.55
N ALA A 673 -18.19 -3.75 -32.37
CA ALA A 673 -19.54 -3.21 -32.57
C ALA A 673 -20.34 -3.20 -31.26
N GLN A 674 -20.23 -4.25 -30.43
CA GLN A 674 -20.88 -4.30 -29.11
C GLN A 674 -20.26 -3.29 -28.14
N VAL A 675 -18.93 -3.09 -28.19
CA VAL A 675 -18.26 -2.06 -27.38
C VAL A 675 -18.78 -0.66 -27.74
N LYS A 676 -18.94 -0.37 -29.04
CA LYS A 676 -19.49 0.90 -29.51
C LYS A 676 -20.96 1.09 -29.10
N ASP A 677 -21.79 0.05 -29.25
CA ASP A 677 -23.18 0.07 -28.78
C ASP A 677 -23.27 0.32 -27.27
N PHE A 678 -22.45 -0.37 -26.48
CA PHE A 678 -22.42 -0.18 -25.03
C PHE A 678 -22.00 1.25 -24.65
N TYR A 679 -20.99 1.79 -25.34
CA TYR A 679 -20.57 3.19 -25.18
C TYR A 679 -21.72 4.16 -25.46
N GLU A 680 -22.35 4.05 -26.63
CA GLU A 680 -23.45 4.93 -27.05
C GLU A 680 -24.63 4.90 -26.07
N ARG A 681 -24.90 3.75 -25.45
CA ARG A 681 -26.03 3.56 -24.53
C ARG A 681 -25.73 3.98 -23.08
N PHE A 682 -24.51 3.78 -22.59
CA PHE A 682 -24.21 3.85 -21.14
C PHE A 682 -23.10 4.84 -20.76
N TYR A 683 -22.45 5.49 -21.72
CA TYR A 683 -21.59 6.65 -21.46
C TYR A 683 -22.37 7.93 -21.75
N ASN A 684 -23.41 8.17 -20.95
CA ASN A 684 -24.22 9.39 -20.98
C ASN A 684 -24.27 9.97 -19.55
N PRO A 685 -23.94 11.26 -19.34
CA PRO A 685 -23.98 11.86 -18.01
C PRO A 685 -25.39 12.08 -17.46
N ALA A 686 -26.45 11.95 -18.26
CA ALA A 686 -27.82 12.12 -17.78
C ALA A 686 -28.14 11.24 -16.56
N ASN A 687 -28.67 11.86 -15.49
CA ASN A 687 -28.86 11.25 -14.15
C ASN A 687 -27.58 10.72 -13.47
N GLY A 688 -26.41 11.08 -13.97
CA GLY A 688 -25.11 10.79 -13.37
C GLY A 688 -24.71 11.80 -12.30
N HIS A 689 -23.53 11.58 -11.73
CA HIS A 689 -22.94 12.42 -10.70
C HIS A 689 -21.56 12.92 -11.13
N VAL A 690 -21.27 14.18 -10.80
CA VAL A 690 -19.92 14.76 -10.82
C VAL A 690 -19.55 15.07 -9.39
N ILE A 691 -18.53 14.37 -8.90
CA ILE A 691 -18.05 14.53 -7.53
C ILE A 691 -16.71 15.24 -7.57
N VAL A 692 -16.56 16.33 -6.82
CA VAL A 692 -15.36 17.16 -6.80
C VAL A 692 -14.82 17.30 -5.39
N ALA A 693 -13.53 17.04 -5.19
CA ALA A 693 -12.81 17.33 -3.96
C ALA A 693 -11.46 17.99 -4.31
N GLY A 694 -11.18 19.15 -3.72
CA GLY A 694 -9.90 19.85 -3.91
C GLY A 694 -10.05 21.35 -4.03
N ASP A 695 -9.01 21.99 -4.56
CA ASP A 695 -8.87 23.44 -4.67
C ASP A 695 -9.71 23.97 -5.85
N LEU A 696 -11.03 23.89 -5.69
CA LEU A 696 -12.01 24.34 -6.69
C LEU A 696 -13.27 24.86 -6.02
N ALA A 697 -13.55 26.16 -6.19
CA ALA A 697 -14.76 26.78 -5.65
C ALA A 697 -16.03 26.31 -6.40
N PRO A 698 -17.22 26.37 -5.78
CA PRO A 698 -18.46 25.84 -6.36
C PRO A 698 -18.82 26.43 -7.73
N GLU A 699 -18.66 27.75 -7.91
CA GLU A 699 -18.95 28.40 -9.20
C GLU A 699 -17.92 28.02 -10.28
N GLN A 700 -16.64 27.89 -9.90
CA GLN A 700 -15.59 27.41 -10.81
C GLN A 700 -15.88 25.96 -11.24
N ALA A 701 -16.30 25.11 -10.31
CA ALA A 701 -16.71 23.75 -10.62
C ALA A 701 -17.92 23.72 -11.58
N ARG A 702 -18.94 24.53 -11.30
CA ARG A 702 -20.13 24.63 -12.18
C ARG A 702 -19.76 25.03 -13.60
N GLU A 703 -18.85 25.99 -13.76
CA GLU A 703 -18.34 26.41 -15.08
C GLU A 703 -17.49 25.31 -15.73
N ALA A 704 -16.56 24.72 -14.98
CA ALA A 704 -15.64 23.70 -15.47
C ALA A 704 -16.36 22.44 -16.00
N PHE A 705 -17.47 22.04 -15.37
CA PHE A 705 -18.24 20.85 -15.77
C PHE A 705 -19.47 21.15 -16.64
N ALA A 706 -19.71 22.41 -17.01
CA ALA A 706 -20.84 22.80 -17.85
C ALA A 706 -20.86 22.09 -19.21
N PHE A 707 -19.70 21.65 -19.72
CA PHE A 707 -19.62 20.94 -20.99
C PHE A 707 -20.42 19.64 -21.01
N LEU A 708 -20.63 18.97 -19.88
CA LEU A 708 -21.38 17.73 -19.78
C LEU A 708 -22.85 17.90 -20.19
N GLY A 709 -23.41 19.11 -19.98
CA GLY A 709 -24.77 19.45 -20.43
C GLY A 709 -24.93 19.45 -21.95
N ARG A 710 -23.83 19.57 -22.72
CA ARG A 710 -23.86 19.49 -24.18
C ARG A 710 -24.07 18.07 -24.69
N TRP A 711 -23.83 17.05 -23.85
CA TRP A 711 -24.02 15.66 -24.25
C TRP A 711 -25.49 15.38 -24.52
N GLN A 712 -25.83 15.10 -25.77
CA GLN A 712 -27.19 14.79 -26.20
C GLN A 712 -27.44 13.28 -26.07
N GLY A 713 -28.51 12.87 -25.42
CA GLY A 713 -28.90 11.45 -25.30
C GLY A 713 -29.94 11.23 -24.19
N GLU A 714 -30.75 10.19 -24.34
CA GLU A 714 -31.69 9.78 -23.27
C GLU A 714 -30.92 9.12 -22.12
N ALA A 715 -31.42 9.30 -20.89
CA ALA A 715 -30.83 8.67 -19.73
C ALA A 715 -30.87 7.14 -19.86
N ALA A 716 -29.76 6.48 -19.52
CA ALA A 716 -29.65 5.03 -19.64
C ALA A 716 -30.66 4.31 -18.74
N GLU A 717 -31.45 3.41 -19.32
CA GLU A 717 -32.28 2.47 -18.56
C GLU A 717 -31.49 1.23 -18.19
N LEU A 718 -31.29 0.98 -16.88
CA LEU A 718 -30.57 -0.20 -16.40
C LEU A 718 -31.55 -1.34 -16.10
N PRO A 719 -31.25 -2.59 -16.53
CA PRO A 719 -32.11 -3.73 -16.23
C PRO A 719 -32.17 -3.95 -14.71
N PRO A 720 -33.27 -4.48 -14.16
CA PRO A 720 -33.39 -4.71 -12.71
C PRO A 720 -32.38 -5.77 -12.25
N VAL A 721 -31.81 -5.60 -11.06
CA VAL A 721 -30.90 -6.59 -10.47
C VAL A 721 -31.70 -7.81 -10.05
N ARG A 722 -31.29 -8.98 -10.56
CA ARG A 722 -31.88 -10.27 -10.17
C ARG A 722 -31.09 -10.87 -9.02
N VAL A 723 -31.67 -10.86 -7.82
CA VAL A 723 -31.14 -11.59 -6.67
C VAL A 723 -31.87 -12.93 -6.58
N ALA A 724 -31.28 -14.00 -7.12
CA ALA A 724 -31.84 -15.36 -7.00
C ALA A 724 -31.79 -15.86 -5.54
N SER A 725 -32.45 -16.95 -5.16
CA SER A 725 -32.20 -17.65 -3.87
C SER A 725 -30.76 -18.19 -3.78
N GLN A 726 -30.18 -18.40 -2.59
CA GLN A 726 -28.81 -18.93 -2.48
C GLN A 726 -28.85 -20.35 -3.06
N PRO A 727 -28.12 -20.64 -4.16
CA PRO A 727 -28.24 -21.94 -4.81
C PRO A 727 -27.57 -23.05 -3.99
N ALA A 728 -26.45 -22.74 -3.33
CA ALA A 728 -25.68 -23.72 -2.57
C ALA A 728 -26.24 -23.98 -1.17
N ARG A 729 -26.23 -25.26 -0.77
CA ARG A 729 -26.51 -25.68 0.62
C ARG A 729 -25.23 -25.64 1.45
N GLY A 730 -25.37 -25.56 2.77
CA GLY A 730 -24.23 -25.64 3.68
C GLY A 730 -23.44 -26.94 3.49
N GLY A 731 -22.12 -26.84 3.61
CA GLY A 731 -21.18 -27.92 3.33
C GLY A 731 -19.87 -27.44 2.72
N ILE A 732 -18.97 -28.40 2.48
CA ILE A 732 -17.63 -28.18 1.94
C ILE A 732 -17.66 -28.37 0.42
N TYR A 733 -17.10 -27.40 -0.30
CA TYR A 733 -16.96 -27.39 -1.74
C TYR A 733 -15.47 -27.30 -2.08
N VAL A 734 -14.91 -28.36 -2.65
CA VAL A 734 -13.48 -28.48 -2.91
C VAL A 734 -13.17 -28.16 -4.36
N VAL A 735 -12.26 -27.21 -4.59
CA VAL A 735 -11.63 -26.95 -5.88
C VAL A 735 -10.23 -27.54 -5.85
N ASP A 736 -9.99 -28.54 -6.68
CA ASP A 736 -8.70 -29.25 -6.69
C ASP A 736 -7.62 -28.43 -7.41
N VAL A 737 -6.53 -28.15 -6.69
CA VAL A 737 -5.29 -27.58 -7.22
C VAL A 737 -4.14 -28.52 -6.87
N PRO A 738 -3.82 -29.51 -7.71
CA PRO A 738 -2.81 -30.51 -7.43
C PRO A 738 -1.44 -29.89 -7.12
N GLY A 739 -0.81 -30.34 -6.03
CA GLY A 739 0.50 -29.85 -5.62
C GLY A 739 0.48 -28.53 -4.84
N ALA A 740 -0.70 -27.94 -4.59
CA ALA A 740 -0.81 -26.76 -3.73
C ALA A 740 -0.21 -27.01 -2.33
N VAL A 741 0.59 -26.06 -1.87
CA VAL A 741 1.23 -26.09 -0.53
C VAL A 741 0.31 -25.51 0.55
N GLN A 742 -0.54 -24.55 0.16
CA GLN A 742 -1.51 -23.89 1.01
C GLN A 742 -2.93 -24.17 0.53
N SER A 743 -3.90 -24.00 1.43
CA SER A 743 -5.32 -24.02 1.12
C SER A 743 -5.91 -22.63 1.28
N ALA A 744 -6.59 -22.12 0.25
CA ALA A 744 -7.36 -20.89 0.33
C ALA A 744 -8.80 -21.21 0.78
N LEU A 745 -9.28 -20.50 1.81
CA LEU A 745 -10.57 -20.75 2.44
C LEU A 745 -11.53 -19.56 2.27
N ARG A 746 -12.78 -19.84 1.89
CA ARG A 746 -13.91 -18.92 2.01
C ARG A 746 -15.06 -19.61 2.73
N ILE A 747 -15.40 -19.14 3.92
CA ILE A 747 -16.45 -19.73 4.75
C ILE A 747 -17.54 -18.71 4.99
N GLY A 748 -18.74 -18.94 4.48
CA GLY A 748 -19.76 -17.90 4.54
C GLY A 748 -21.10 -18.29 3.98
N ARG A 749 -21.99 -17.31 3.89
CA ARG A 749 -23.36 -17.46 3.38
C ARG A 749 -23.89 -16.12 2.89
N ARG A 750 -25.04 -16.15 2.23
CA ARG A 750 -25.70 -14.92 1.82
C ARG A 750 -26.21 -14.13 3.02
N ALA A 751 -26.09 -12.81 2.89
CA ALA A 751 -26.42 -11.82 3.91
C ALA A 751 -27.26 -10.67 3.33
N LEU A 752 -27.29 -9.55 4.04
CA LEU A 752 -28.15 -8.40 3.80
C LEU A 752 -27.62 -7.50 2.68
N PRO A 753 -28.49 -6.81 1.93
CA PRO A 753 -28.08 -5.64 1.17
C PRO A 753 -27.49 -4.57 2.09
N LEU A 754 -26.64 -3.71 1.54
CA LEU A 754 -26.00 -2.64 2.27
C LEU A 754 -27.04 -1.59 2.71
N ASP A 755 -27.02 -1.27 4.00
CA ASP A 755 -27.70 -0.13 4.60
C ASP A 755 -26.72 0.59 5.55
N ALA A 756 -26.86 1.91 5.68
CA ALA A 756 -25.91 2.69 6.49
C ALA A 756 -26.18 2.58 7.99
N THR A 757 -27.44 2.43 8.42
CA THR A 757 -27.83 2.52 9.85
C THR A 757 -28.75 1.38 10.30
N GLY A 758 -29.07 0.45 9.40
CA GLY A 758 -30.04 -0.61 9.62
C GLY A 758 -29.40 -1.97 9.93
N PRO A 759 -30.11 -3.08 9.64
CA PRO A 759 -29.65 -4.43 9.94
C PRO A 759 -28.26 -4.79 9.41
N PHE A 760 -27.85 -4.27 8.25
CA PHE A 760 -26.51 -4.52 7.70
C PHE A 760 -25.43 -3.86 8.56
N PHE A 761 -25.64 -2.61 8.98
CA PHE A 761 -24.72 -1.93 9.89
C PHE A 761 -24.61 -2.68 11.23
N HIS A 762 -25.73 -3.11 11.81
CA HIS A 762 -25.73 -3.92 13.04
C HIS A 762 -24.99 -5.26 12.89
N ALA A 763 -25.06 -5.89 11.72
CA ALA A 763 -24.33 -7.12 11.43
C ALA A 763 -22.80 -6.87 11.35
N ASN A 764 -22.39 -5.72 10.82
CA ASN A 764 -20.98 -5.30 10.84
C ASN A 764 -20.48 -5.04 12.26
N LEU A 765 -21.29 -4.37 13.10
CA LEU A 765 -20.97 -4.19 14.53
C LEU A 765 -20.78 -5.55 15.23
N MET A 766 -21.66 -6.52 14.99
CA MET A 766 -21.50 -7.89 15.50
C MET A 766 -20.21 -8.55 15.02
N ASN A 767 -19.91 -8.40 13.73
CA ASN A 767 -18.73 -8.99 13.11
C ASN A 767 -17.40 -8.39 13.60
N PHE A 768 -17.42 -7.14 14.07
CA PHE A 768 -16.21 -6.41 14.46
C PHE A 768 -15.27 -7.25 15.33
N ASN A 769 -15.77 -7.76 16.46
CA ASN A 769 -14.98 -8.58 17.38
C ASN A 769 -14.79 -10.03 16.93
N LEU A 770 -15.63 -10.53 16.00
CA LEU A 770 -15.52 -11.89 15.49
C LEU A 770 -14.37 -12.04 14.50
N GLY A 771 -14.30 -11.16 13.49
CA GLY A 771 -13.27 -11.19 12.44
C GLY A 771 -13.05 -9.86 11.72
N GLY A 772 -13.70 -8.77 12.15
CA GLY A 772 -13.67 -7.48 11.47
C GLY A 772 -12.51 -6.56 11.85
N ASN A 773 -11.59 -7.00 12.70
CA ASN A 773 -10.42 -6.23 13.11
C ASN A 773 -9.22 -7.16 13.40
N PHE A 774 -8.02 -6.60 13.52
CA PHE A 774 -6.79 -7.38 13.75
C PHE A 774 -6.83 -8.24 15.04
N ASN A 775 -7.43 -7.75 16.12
CA ASN A 775 -7.59 -8.46 17.40
C ASN A 775 -8.88 -9.26 17.51
N SER A 776 -9.55 -9.47 16.38
CA SER A 776 -10.74 -10.32 16.31
C SER A 776 -10.45 -11.77 16.74
N ARG A 777 -11.49 -12.45 17.25
CA ARG A 777 -11.36 -13.82 17.76
C ARG A 777 -10.83 -14.79 16.72
N ILE A 778 -11.31 -14.72 15.48
CA ILE A 778 -10.88 -15.61 14.40
C ILE A 778 -9.40 -15.40 14.07
N ASN A 779 -8.96 -14.13 13.95
CA ASN A 779 -7.56 -13.84 13.65
C ASN A 779 -6.65 -14.28 14.79
N GLN A 780 -6.99 -13.94 16.03
CA GLN A 780 -6.23 -14.31 17.23
C GLN A 780 -6.07 -15.83 17.36
N ASN A 781 -7.17 -16.58 17.17
CA ASN A 781 -7.13 -18.03 17.24
C ASN A 781 -6.26 -18.64 16.12
N LEU A 782 -6.48 -18.27 14.85
CA LEU A 782 -5.78 -18.91 13.74
C LEU A 782 -4.34 -18.45 13.58
N ARG A 783 -4.06 -17.16 13.78
CA ARG A 783 -2.74 -16.55 13.60
C ARG A 783 -1.90 -16.66 14.87
N GLU A 784 -2.36 -16.12 15.99
CA GLU A 784 -1.54 -16.04 17.22
C GLU A 784 -1.46 -17.36 17.96
N ASP A 785 -2.61 -17.96 18.28
CA ASP A 785 -2.63 -19.15 19.13
C ASP A 785 -2.11 -20.40 18.40
N LYS A 786 -2.34 -20.47 17.08
CA LYS A 786 -2.11 -21.67 16.27
C LYS A 786 -1.04 -21.52 15.20
N GLY A 787 -0.73 -20.31 14.77
CA GLY A 787 0.19 -20.06 13.65
C GLY A 787 -0.23 -20.75 12.35
N PHE A 788 -1.53 -20.93 12.10
CA PHE A 788 -2.05 -21.61 10.89
C PHE A 788 -1.98 -20.75 9.63
N THR A 789 -2.06 -19.43 9.81
CA THR A 789 -2.13 -18.43 8.75
C THR A 789 -1.32 -17.18 9.13
N TYR A 790 -1.00 -16.36 8.14
CA TYR A 790 -0.52 -14.99 8.34
C TYR A 790 -1.65 -14.02 8.73
N GLY A 791 -2.91 -14.36 8.39
CA GLY A 791 -4.08 -13.58 8.80
C GLY A 791 -5.41 -14.21 8.39
N ALA A 792 -6.43 -13.97 9.20
CA ALA A 792 -7.81 -14.38 8.93
C ALA A 792 -8.77 -13.26 9.29
N ASN A 793 -9.69 -12.93 8.38
CA ASN A 793 -10.67 -11.87 8.60
C ASN A 793 -12.07 -12.37 8.25
N SER A 794 -13.10 -11.75 8.82
CA SER A 794 -14.48 -11.92 8.39
C SER A 794 -15.15 -10.57 8.21
N PHE A 795 -16.08 -10.49 7.25
CA PHE A 795 -16.76 -9.25 6.93
C PHE A 795 -18.15 -9.50 6.33
N PHE A 796 -19.03 -8.53 6.57
CA PHE A 796 -20.26 -8.38 5.80
C PHE A 796 -19.96 -7.41 4.65
N THR A 797 -20.21 -7.84 3.42
CA THR A 797 -20.11 -6.99 2.24
C THR A 797 -21.41 -7.06 1.47
N GLY A 798 -21.85 -5.94 0.91
CA GLY A 798 -23.12 -5.87 0.20
C GLY A 798 -23.19 -4.68 -0.73
N ASN A 799 -24.15 -4.75 -1.63
CA ASN A 799 -24.57 -3.67 -2.50
C ASN A 799 -26.05 -3.34 -2.23
N ARG A 800 -26.69 -2.51 -3.05
CA ARG A 800 -28.08 -2.08 -2.85
C ARG A 800 -29.09 -3.24 -2.91
N ASP A 801 -28.71 -4.37 -3.51
CA ASP A 801 -29.63 -5.47 -3.82
C ASP A 801 -29.37 -6.72 -2.97
N ALA A 802 -28.12 -7.02 -2.61
CA ALA A 802 -27.75 -8.18 -1.82
C ALA A 802 -26.36 -8.06 -1.17
N GLY A 803 -26.04 -8.98 -0.24
CA GLY A 803 -24.70 -9.09 0.34
C GLY A 803 -24.36 -10.49 0.80
N VAL A 804 -23.17 -10.66 1.36
CA VAL A 804 -22.64 -11.91 1.93
C VAL A 804 -21.94 -11.66 3.25
N PHE A 805 -21.94 -12.67 4.10
CA PHE A 805 -21.01 -12.80 5.22
C PHE A 805 -19.97 -13.84 4.82
N VAL A 806 -18.69 -13.52 4.98
CA VAL A 806 -17.60 -14.43 4.63
C VAL A 806 -16.41 -14.26 5.56
N VAL A 807 -15.81 -15.39 5.94
CA VAL A 807 -14.45 -15.49 6.50
C VAL A 807 -13.50 -15.81 5.35
N ALA A 808 -12.40 -15.08 5.26
CA ALA A 808 -11.35 -15.26 4.26
C ALA A 808 -9.99 -15.46 4.94
N THR A 809 -9.30 -16.54 4.61
CA THR A 809 -7.94 -16.83 5.09
C THR A 809 -7.26 -17.85 4.17
N ASP A 810 -5.93 -17.80 4.12
CA ASP A 810 -5.10 -18.80 3.45
C ASP A 810 -4.22 -19.48 4.51
N VAL A 811 -4.27 -20.82 4.56
CA VAL A 811 -3.63 -21.63 5.62
C VAL A 811 -2.65 -22.63 5.01
N ARG A 812 -1.69 -23.13 5.80
CA ARG A 812 -0.90 -24.29 5.35
C ARG A 812 -1.82 -25.48 5.05
N GLY A 813 -1.50 -26.25 4.01
CA GLY A 813 -2.38 -27.34 3.54
C GLY A 813 -2.63 -28.40 4.61
N ASP A 814 -1.64 -28.70 5.45
CA ASP A 814 -1.72 -29.71 6.51
C ASP A 814 -2.69 -29.36 7.66
N VAL A 815 -2.98 -28.07 7.87
CA VAL A 815 -3.87 -27.59 8.95
C VAL A 815 -5.26 -27.19 8.45
N THR A 816 -5.60 -27.46 7.19
CA THR A 816 -6.85 -27.01 6.55
C THR A 816 -8.11 -27.41 7.32
N ALA A 817 -8.27 -28.70 7.65
CA ALA A 817 -9.44 -29.18 8.38
C ALA A 817 -9.52 -28.57 9.78
N SER A 818 -8.40 -28.51 10.50
CA SER A 818 -8.33 -27.88 11.82
C SER A 818 -8.65 -26.38 11.78
N ALA A 819 -8.24 -25.66 10.73
CA ALA A 819 -8.62 -24.26 10.58
C ALA A 819 -10.13 -24.09 10.42
N ILE A 820 -10.78 -24.94 9.59
CA ILE A 820 -12.24 -24.94 9.44
C ILE A 820 -12.93 -25.23 10.79
N GLU A 821 -12.48 -26.24 11.53
CA GLU A 821 -13.03 -26.56 12.86
C GLU A 821 -12.94 -25.37 13.82
N ASN A 822 -11.79 -24.68 13.86
CA ASN A 822 -11.58 -23.53 14.74
C ASN A 822 -12.49 -22.36 14.35
N ILE A 823 -12.68 -22.09 13.05
CA ILE A 823 -13.59 -21.04 12.58
C ILE A 823 -15.04 -21.36 12.98
N LEU A 824 -15.50 -22.58 12.75
CA LEU A 824 -16.86 -23.00 13.13
C LEU A 824 -17.05 -23.01 14.66
N ALA A 825 -16.01 -23.35 15.41
CA ALA A 825 -16.00 -23.24 16.87
C ALA A 825 -16.12 -21.78 17.34
N GLU A 826 -15.43 -20.83 16.69
CA GLU A 826 -15.62 -19.41 17.00
C GLU A 826 -17.03 -18.93 16.70
N PHE A 827 -17.64 -19.37 15.61
CA PHE A 827 -19.04 -19.07 15.34
C PHE A 827 -19.97 -19.58 16.45
N ALA A 828 -19.76 -20.81 16.90
CA ALA A 828 -20.55 -21.39 17.99
C ALA A 828 -20.35 -20.64 19.32
N ARG A 829 -19.10 -20.31 19.66
CA ARG A 829 -18.76 -19.53 20.87
C ARG A 829 -19.37 -18.13 20.84
N PHE A 830 -19.13 -17.38 19.76
CA PHE A 830 -19.62 -16.02 19.64
C PHE A 830 -21.15 -15.96 19.61
N LYS A 831 -21.81 -16.95 19.00
CA LYS A 831 -23.27 -17.09 19.06
C LYS A 831 -23.80 -17.37 20.46
N ALA A 832 -23.08 -18.15 21.27
CA ALA A 832 -23.51 -18.51 22.62
C ALA A 832 -23.27 -17.39 23.63
N GLU A 833 -22.13 -16.71 23.52
CA GLU A 833 -21.62 -15.80 24.55
C GLU A 833 -21.70 -14.33 24.13
N GLY A 834 -21.68 -14.04 22.83
CA GLY A 834 -21.51 -12.69 22.30
C GLY A 834 -20.15 -12.08 22.63
N PRO A 835 -19.98 -10.77 22.40
CA PRO A 835 -18.81 -10.05 22.85
C PRO A 835 -18.83 -9.87 24.37
N ASN A 836 -17.67 -10.04 24.99
CA ASN A 836 -17.46 -9.74 26.40
C ASN A 836 -17.42 -8.21 26.63
N PRO A 837 -17.44 -7.72 27.89
CA PRO A 837 -17.45 -6.28 28.18
C PRO A 837 -16.27 -5.50 27.60
N ALA A 838 -15.07 -6.11 27.55
CA ALA A 838 -13.88 -5.46 26.98
C ALA A 838 -14.01 -5.35 25.45
N GLU A 839 -14.45 -6.40 24.78
CA GLU A 839 -14.74 -6.41 23.34
C GLU A 839 -15.84 -5.39 22.95
N LEU A 840 -16.88 -5.24 23.77
CA LEU A 840 -17.92 -4.23 23.54
C LEU A 840 -17.38 -2.80 23.70
N SER A 841 -16.55 -2.57 24.73
CA SER A 841 -15.89 -1.29 24.92
C SER A 841 -14.95 -0.96 23.74
N TYR A 842 -14.20 -1.94 23.26
CA TYR A 842 -13.32 -1.83 22.11
C TYR A 842 -14.07 -1.49 20.82
N LEU A 843 -15.17 -2.19 20.54
CA LEU A 843 -16.04 -1.90 19.41
C LEU A 843 -16.49 -0.44 19.41
N ARG A 844 -16.96 0.07 20.56
CA ARG A 844 -17.46 1.45 20.68
C ARG A 844 -16.37 2.48 20.45
N SER A 845 -15.20 2.28 21.07
CA SER A 845 -14.05 3.17 20.89
C SER A 845 -13.63 3.20 19.41
N SER A 846 -13.41 2.03 18.82
CA SER A 846 -12.87 1.90 17.47
C SER A 846 -13.80 2.46 16.40
N TYR A 847 -15.09 2.08 16.42
CA TYR A 847 -16.04 2.56 15.40
C TYR A 847 -16.20 4.08 15.42
N SER A 848 -16.23 4.69 16.61
CA SER A 848 -16.33 6.15 16.73
C SER A 848 -15.11 6.89 16.15
N GLN A 849 -13.98 6.20 16.00
CA GLN A 849 -12.67 6.76 15.72
C GLN A 849 -12.14 6.40 14.33
N GLN A 850 -12.53 5.25 13.77
CA GLN A 850 -12.18 4.81 12.42
C GLN A 850 -12.72 5.74 11.33
N ASP A 851 -13.89 6.38 11.56
CA ASP A 851 -14.47 7.34 10.62
C ASP A 851 -13.53 8.52 10.35
N ALA A 852 -12.69 8.91 11.32
CA ALA A 852 -11.77 10.03 11.13
C ALA A 852 -10.71 9.74 10.05
N LEU A 853 -10.25 8.48 9.95
CA LEU A 853 -9.25 8.05 8.97
C LEU A 853 -9.80 7.88 7.55
N ALA A 854 -11.12 7.81 7.40
CA ALA A 854 -11.75 7.43 6.14
C ALA A 854 -11.80 8.58 5.11
N TYR A 855 -11.45 9.81 5.51
CA TYR A 855 -11.76 11.03 4.74
C TYR A 855 -10.60 12.03 4.64
N GLU A 856 -9.34 11.63 4.76
CA GLU A 856 -8.20 12.56 4.77
C GLU A 856 -7.86 13.07 3.34
N THR A 857 -7.51 12.16 2.43
CA THR A 857 -7.05 12.52 1.07
C THR A 857 -8.19 12.99 0.16
N LEU A 858 -7.88 13.75 -0.89
CA LEU A 858 -8.87 14.21 -1.88
C LEU A 858 -9.65 13.05 -2.52
N SER A 859 -8.97 11.93 -2.81
CA SER A 859 -9.62 10.76 -3.41
C SER A 859 -10.56 10.05 -2.42
N GLN A 860 -10.18 9.97 -1.13
CA GLN A 860 -11.07 9.47 -0.08
C GLN A 860 -12.29 10.37 0.12
N LYS A 861 -12.08 11.69 0.18
CA LYS A 861 -13.15 12.70 0.24
C LYS A 861 -14.11 12.53 -0.95
N ALA A 862 -13.60 12.43 -2.20
CA ALA A 862 -14.44 12.20 -3.37
C ALA A 862 -15.19 10.85 -3.34
N GLY A 863 -14.54 9.76 -2.92
CA GLY A 863 -15.18 8.44 -2.77
C GLY A 863 -16.33 8.45 -1.75
N PHE A 864 -16.14 9.13 -0.62
CA PHE A 864 -17.18 9.33 0.39
C PHE A 864 -18.38 10.11 -0.14
N LEU A 865 -18.13 11.22 -0.85
CA LEU A 865 -19.20 12.01 -1.47
C LEU A 865 -19.98 11.21 -2.52
N LEU A 866 -19.27 10.37 -3.29
CA LEU A 866 -19.92 9.45 -4.22
C LEU A 866 -20.83 8.46 -3.48
N GLN A 867 -20.36 7.88 -2.37
CA GLN A 867 -21.16 6.96 -1.56
C GLN A 867 -22.41 7.64 -1.00
N LEU A 868 -22.27 8.85 -0.43
CA LEU A 868 -23.40 9.67 0.04
C LEU A 868 -24.45 9.87 -1.07
N ALA A 869 -24.01 10.19 -2.28
CA ALA A 869 -24.88 10.42 -3.41
C ALA A 869 -25.55 9.13 -3.90
N MET A 870 -24.77 8.06 -4.14
CA MET A 870 -25.27 6.79 -4.68
C MET A 870 -26.22 6.05 -3.75
N MET A 871 -26.05 6.22 -2.43
CA MET A 871 -26.88 5.59 -1.40
C MET A 871 -27.98 6.52 -0.87
N GLU A 872 -28.07 7.75 -1.38
CA GLU A 872 -29.04 8.77 -0.95
C GLU A 872 -29.01 9.00 0.57
N LEU A 873 -27.80 8.97 1.15
CA LEU A 873 -27.62 9.10 2.59
C LEU A 873 -27.80 10.55 3.03
N SER A 874 -28.46 10.71 4.18
CA SER A 874 -28.54 12.00 4.84
C SER A 874 -27.16 12.44 5.31
N PRO A 875 -26.79 13.74 5.23
CA PRO A 875 -25.51 14.23 5.73
C PRO A 875 -25.25 13.93 7.22
N ASP A 876 -26.30 13.68 8.01
CA ASP A 876 -26.22 13.34 9.43
C ASP A 876 -26.12 11.82 9.72
N TYR A 877 -26.01 10.97 8.70
CA TYR A 877 -26.04 9.52 8.90
C TYR A 877 -24.89 9.01 9.80
N LEU A 878 -23.71 9.65 9.74
CA LEU A 878 -22.58 9.35 10.63
C LEU A 878 -22.93 9.61 12.09
N SER A 879 -23.66 10.71 12.37
CA SER A 879 -24.14 11.01 13.73
C SER A 879 -25.20 10.00 14.20
N GLU A 880 -26.01 9.43 13.30
CA GLU A 880 -26.91 8.32 13.63
C GLU A 880 -26.13 7.02 13.90
N GLN A 881 -25.13 6.68 13.06
CA GLN A 881 -24.26 5.52 13.30
C GLN A 881 -23.56 5.62 14.66
N GLN A 882 -23.03 6.78 15.01
CA GLN A 882 -22.41 7.02 16.32
C GLN A 882 -23.41 6.80 17.48
N ARG A 883 -24.66 7.26 17.34
CA ARG A 883 -25.71 6.98 18.34
C ARG A 883 -26.03 5.49 18.45
N ILE A 884 -26.08 4.77 17.33
CA ILE A 884 -26.29 3.31 17.31
C ILE A 884 -25.13 2.61 18.01
N VAL A 885 -23.88 2.95 17.67
CA VAL A 885 -22.67 2.39 18.28
C VAL A 885 -22.65 2.63 19.78
N ALA A 886 -22.98 3.85 20.24
CA ALA A 886 -23.03 4.17 21.66
C ALA A 886 -24.11 3.38 22.41
N ALA A 887 -25.26 3.11 21.77
CA ALA A 887 -26.40 2.46 22.39
C ALA A 887 -26.37 0.92 22.32
N ILE A 888 -25.66 0.32 21.35
CA ILE A 888 -25.68 -1.13 21.13
C ILE A 888 -25.05 -1.89 22.29
N ASP A 889 -25.66 -2.98 22.75
CA ASP A 889 -25.17 -3.80 23.86
C ASP A 889 -24.82 -5.23 23.43
N GLY A 890 -24.15 -5.96 24.34
CA GLY A 890 -23.72 -7.34 24.08
C GLY A 890 -24.90 -8.26 23.78
N VAL A 891 -26.05 -8.08 24.44
CA VAL A 891 -27.25 -8.90 24.23
C VAL A 891 -27.72 -8.78 22.78
N ARG A 892 -27.81 -7.54 22.27
CA ARG A 892 -28.20 -7.29 20.88
C ARG A 892 -27.22 -7.89 19.89
N LEU A 893 -25.91 -7.79 20.16
CA LEU A 893 -24.88 -8.38 19.29
C LEU A 893 -24.94 -9.92 19.28
N THR A 894 -25.24 -10.55 20.42
CA THR A 894 -25.49 -12.00 20.52
C THR A 894 -26.73 -12.42 19.73
N GLU A 895 -27.81 -11.64 19.78
CA GLU A 895 -29.01 -11.90 18.96
C GLU A 895 -28.70 -11.85 17.46
N VAL A 896 -27.95 -10.84 17.03
CA VAL A 896 -27.51 -10.69 15.63
C VAL A 896 -26.59 -11.85 15.24
N ALA A 897 -25.67 -12.26 16.11
CA ALA A 897 -24.83 -13.44 15.90
C ALA A 897 -25.67 -14.72 15.73
N GLY A 898 -26.72 -14.90 16.53
CA GLY A 898 -27.67 -16.02 16.39
C GLY A 898 -28.42 -16.07 15.06
N GLN A 899 -28.58 -14.93 14.38
CA GLN A 899 -29.19 -14.85 13.05
C GLN A 899 -28.23 -15.30 11.95
N TRP A 900 -26.95 -14.90 12.03
CA TRP A 900 -25.98 -15.04 10.94
C TRP A 900 -24.98 -16.19 11.11
N LEU A 901 -24.54 -16.48 12.34
CA LEU A 901 -23.51 -17.48 12.63
C LEU A 901 -24.13 -18.87 12.84
N LYS A 902 -24.63 -19.46 11.75
CA LYS A 902 -25.23 -20.79 11.73
C LYS A 902 -24.34 -21.76 10.95
N PRO A 903 -23.53 -22.60 11.61
CA PRO A 903 -22.60 -23.52 10.93
C PRO A 903 -23.25 -24.36 9.83
N ASP A 904 -24.46 -24.89 10.08
CA ASP A 904 -25.20 -25.73 9.11
C ASP A 904 -25.59 -24.99 7.82
N ASP A 905 -25.62 -23.65 7.84
CA ASP A 905 -25.94 -22.82 6.68
C ASP A 905 -24.67 -22.34 5.94
N MET A 906 -23.47 -22.64 6.44
CA MET A 906 -22.21 -22.13 5.88
C MET A 906 -21.74 -22.95 4.69
N VAL A 907 -21.46 -22.25 3.60
CA VAL A 907 -20.73 -22.75 2.45
C VAL A 907 -19.24 -22.57 2.70
N ILE A 908 -18.48 -23.66 2.63
CA ILE A 908 -17.04 -23.70 2.88
C ILE A 908 -16.34 -24.06 1.58
N VAL A 909 -15.79 -23.05 0.90
CA VAL A 909 -14.96 -23.27 -0.29
C VAL A 909 -13.53 -23.53 0.16
N VAL A 910 -12.97 -24.65 -0.30
CA VAL A 910 -11.58 -25.06 -0.05
C VAL A 910 -10.88 -25.20 -1.39
N VAL A 911 -9.86 -24.39 -1.63
CA VAL A 911 -9.00 -24.51 -2.81
C VAL A 911 -7.64 -25.01 -2.39
N GLY A 912 -7.26 -26.21 -2.82
CA GLY A 912 -6.01 -26.85 -2.42
C GLY A 912 -5.84 -28.24 -3.03
N ASP A 913 -4.80 -28.96 -2.62
CA ASP A 913 -4.49 -30.30 -3.13
C ASP A 913 -5.50 -31.34 -2.58
N LYS A 914 -6.54 -31.64 -3.36
CA LYS A 914 -7.66 -32.48 -2.90
C LYS A 914 -7.18 -33.85 -2.42
N ALA A 915 -6.20 -34.44 -3.10
CA ALA A 915 -5.69 -35.77 -2.75
C ALA A 915 -5.07 -35.81 -1.35
N LYS A 916 -4.48 -34.71 -0.89
CA LYS A 916 -3.95 -34.58 0.48
C LYS A 916 -5.05 -34.24 1.49
N LEU A 917 -6.05 -33.48 1.08
CA LEU A 917 -7.07 -32.92 1.98
C LEU A 917 -8.27 -33.83 2.23
N GLU A 918 -8.67 -34.64 1.26
CA GLU A 918 -9.94 -35.40 1.24
C GLU A 918 -10.21 -36.16 2.54
N LYS A 919 -9.21 -36.90 3.06
CA LYS A 919 -9.35 -37.67 4.31
C LYS A 919 -9.60 -36.79 5.52
N SER A 920 -8.93 -35.64 5.61
CA SER A 920 -9.07 -34.71 6.73
C SER A 920 -10.40 -33.95 6.66
N LEU A 921 -10.84 -33.54 5.47
CA LEU A 921 -12.12 -32.85 5.28
C LEU A 921 -13.32 -33.76 5.58
N ALA A 922 -13.22 -35.05 5.25
CA ALA A 922 -14.27 -36.02 5.57
C ALA A 922 -14.49 -36.18 7.10
N GLN A 923 -13.48 -35.91 7.93
CA GLN A 923 -13.60 -36.01 9.40
C GLN A 923 -14.45 -34.89 10.01
N LEU A 924 -14.71 -33.80 9.27
CA LEU A 924 -15.53 -32.68 9.71
C LEU A 924 -17.03 -33.03 9.77
N ASN A 925 -17.43 -34.20 9.25
CA ASN A 925 -18.83 -34.66 9.18
C ASN A 925 -19.78 -33.66 8.47
N LEU A 926 -19.24 -32.86 7.57
CA LEU A 926 -20.00 -31.97 6.68
C LEU A 926 -20.12 -32.60 5.29
N PRO A 927 -21.20 -32.33 4.53
CA PRO A 927 -21.29 -32.78 3.15
C PRO A 927 -20.13 -32.20 2.32
N VAL A 928 -19.36 -33.06 1.66
CA VAL A 928 -18.25 -32.66 0.79
C VAL A 928 -18.65 -32.84 -0.67
N GLN A 929 -18.44 -31.80 -1.47
CA GLN A 929 -18.77 -31.74 -2.89
C GLN A 929 -17.58 -31.23 -3.68
N ASP A 930 -17.41 -31.73 -4.90
CA ASP A 930 -16.45 -31.15 -5.83
C ASP A 930 -17.05 -29.90 -6.48
N LEU A 931 -16.23 -28.85 -6.59
CA LEU A 931 -16.56 -27.61 -7.26
C LEU A 931 -15.59 -27.40 -8.42
N THR A 932 -16.15 -27.22 -9.61
CA THR A 932 -15.40 -26.79 -10.79
C THR A 932 -15.68 -25.32 -11.05
N ILE A 933 -14.60 -24.57 -11.27
CA ILE A 933 -14.64 -23.17 -11.67
C ILE A 933 -14.12 -23.15 -13.10
N ASP A 934 -15.02 -22.87 -14.03
CA ASP A 934 -14.75 -22.88 -15.46
C ASP A 934 -13.91 -21.66 -15.87
#